data_AF-A0A1X6XPT5-F1
#
_entry.id   AF-A0A1X6XPT5-F1
#
_cell.length_a   1.000
_cell.length_b   1.000
_cell.length_c   1.000
_cell.angle_alpha   90.00
_cell.angle_beta   90.00
_cell.angle_gamma   90.00
#
_symmetry.space_group_name_H-M   'P 1'
#
loop_
_entity.id
_entity.type
_entity.pdbx_description
1 polymer ?
#
loop_
_entity_poly.entity_id
_entity_poly.type
_entity_poly.pdbx_seq_one_letter_code
_entity_poly.pdbx_strand_id
1 'polypeptide(L)'
;MTSYPAHWEADVVLRDGGTAHLRPIVPSDSESLQKMHRAQSPESVYLRFFAPMPQIPTKDLDRFVTVDHRTRVAFVLVVGDEVIGVGRFDRIDAESAEVAFNIADAHQGRGIGSILLEHLAVAAREVGITVFTAEVLPQNRPMLQVFAAAGYEVSREFEDGVVAVRFEIDPTDRAMQVIAAREHRAEALSVRSVLHPASVVVIGASRKRHSTGNLLVRNLTSAGFQGQLTVVHPEAESIAGVQTVRSLDELTEPADLAVIAVPAVSVSGVVRDCAAHGVKAVVVISSGFAEAGEEGTALQREVVATARSHGMRVVGPNSFGIANTAPDVALNSSLAPFLPEPGSLGLFSQSGALGTALLARATRLGLGMSTFVSAGNRADLSGNDLLQYWEEDPATKAVGLYLESIGNPRKFSRIARRVSRVKPVVVVKSDLTGQELPPGHQVRLSGLAERAGGALDEILAQAGIIRADSIRQLFDITQVLTAQRLPTGRRVGIIGNSAAMGTLLVQAARAEGLVVDCDPVSLHPEVRADEFSEALAGMYSRDDVDSVIVSFTPSAGASDQEIAEVLSEQAAQAAQTTVACFSGVQGVREELTAFVPGDEGTPERRTVPSYFGPEDAVIALARTTDYAMWRGEDHGHYPELDGIDRRAARSVIDSALDEVDGEGTVVLTPSRTRELAKAYGISVLPHVTTSSVDEALAAADELGYPVALKAVHTRLRHRMELGGVRLNIETAEELRDDYEQVRGVIDSFTQEGPYDIDVQRMAPPGTACVVRGGEDPLLGPVVSFSLSGDTTELVGDIAHRVAPLTDVDASQMLRSVKAAPRLFGYKGLPVMNVEPIEDLLLRISQLVDDFPAIADIAVHPVVATQTESHVLSIRVVLRSAVDRIDSARRRLA
;
A
#
# COMPACT_ATOMS: atom_id res chain seq x y z
N MET A 1 -26.59 -22.16 19.20
CA MET A 1 -25.17 -21.78 19.23
C MET A 1 -24.95 -20.88 18.03
N THR A 2 -24.67 -19.60 18.25
CA THR A 2 -24.22 -18.72 17.17
C THR A 2 -22.88 -19.26 16.64
N SER A 3 -22.67 -19.18 15.32
CA SER A 3 -21.43 -19.61 14.70
C SER A 3 -20.26 -18.77 15.21
N TYR A 4 -19.09 -19.39 15.40
CA TYR A 4 -17.87 -18.70 15.79
C TYR A 4 -17.45 -17.70 14.69
N PRO A 5 -17.24 -16.41 15.01
CA PRO A 5 -16.93 -15.38 14.00
C PRO A 5 -15.42 -15.40 13.68
N ALA A 6 -14.98 -16.38 12.87
CA ALA A 6 -13.58 -16.56 12.50
C ALA A 6 -12.98 -15.34 11.78
N HIS A 7 -13.78 -14.54 11.08
CA HIS A 7 -13.34 -13.31 10.40
C HIS A 7 -12.90 -12.19 11.36
N TRP A 8 -13.18 -12.32 12.66
CA TRP A 8 -12.69 -11.40 13.70
C TRP A 8 -11.27 -11.73 14.20
N GLU A 9 -10.72 -12.89 13.85
CA GLU A 9 -9.36 -13.26 14.23
C GLU A 9 -8.31 -12.40 13.49
N ALA A 10 -7.25 -12.04 14.21
CA ALA A 10 -6.17 -11.24 13.67
C ALA A 10 -4.86 -11.49 14.40
N ASP A 11 -3.76 -11.59 13.65
CA ASP A 11 -2.43 -11.43 14.22
C ASP A 11 -2.08 -9.95 14.23
N VAL A 12 -1.57 -9.46 15.37
CA VAL A 12 -1.27 -8.04 15.59
C VAL A 12 0.18 -7.86 16.03
N VAL A 13 0.74 -6.69 15.73
CA VAL A 13 2.04 -6.28 16.27
C VAL A 13 1.81 -5.45 17.54
N LEU A 14 2.53 -5.75 18.61
CA LEU A 14 2.49 -5.04 19.88
C LEU A 14 3.41 -3.81 19.84
N ARG A 15 3.27 -2.91 20.83
CA ARG A 15 4.05 -1.65 20.87
C ARG A 15 5.56 -1.86 20.95
N ASP A 16 5.99 -3.01 21.46
CA ASP A 16 7.40 -3.42 21.56
C ASP A 16 7.92 -4.15 20.30
N GLY A 17 7.09 -4.30 19.26
CA GLY A 17 7.45 -4.97 18.02
C GLY A 17 7.22 -6.49 18.01
N GLY A 18 6.85 -7.09 19.15
CA GLY A 18 6.45 -8.50 19.20
C GLY A 18 5.07 -8.73 18.55
N THR A 19 4.71 -9.98 18.29
CA THR A 19 3.38 -10.33 17.75
C THR A 19 2.46 -10.95 18.81
N ALA A 20 1.15 -10.93 18.56
CA ALA A 20 0.16 -11.63 19.38
C ALA A 20 -1.04 -12.02 18.52
N HIS A 21 -1.76 -13.06 18.93
CA HIS A 21 -2.97 -13.53 18.26
C HIS A 21 -4.22 -13.02 18.98
N LEU A 22 -5.08 -12.30 18.27
CA LEU A 22 -6.39 -11.84 18.73
C LEU A 22 -7.47 -12.74 18.18
N ARG A 23 -8.36 -13.22 19.05
CA ARG A 23 -9.53 -14.01 18.65
C ARG A 23 -10.72 -13.85 19.58
N PRO A 24 -11.95 -14.14 19.13
CA PRO A 24 -13.11 -14.25 20.01
C PRO A 24 -12.84 -15.24 21.17
N ILE A 25 -13.34 -14.90 22.36
CA ILE A 25 -13.26 -15.81 23.52
C ILE A 25 -14.12 -17.05 23.28
N VAL A 26 -13.66 -18.19 23.77
CA VAL A 26 -14.40 -19.46 23.72
C VAL A 26 -14.54 -20.07 25.13
N PRO A 27 -15.52 -20.96 25.39
CA PRO A 27 -15.72 -21.55 26.71
C PRO A 27 -14.49 -22.26 27.31
N SER A 28 -13.63 -22.83 26.46
CA SER A 28 -12.38 -23.48 26.88
C SER A 28 -11.33 -22.53 27.46
N ASP A 29 -11.49 -21.21 27.29
CA ASP A 29 -10.55 -20.21 27.83
C ASP A 29 -10.68 -19.99 29.35
N SER A 30 -11.66 -20.63 30.00
CA SER A 30 -11.96 -20.45 31.42
C SER A 30 -10.74 -20.59 32.32
N GLU A 31 -9.93 -21.64 32.11
CA GLU A 31 -8.76 -21.89 32.93
C GLU A 31 -7.65 -20.85 32.69
N SER A 32 -7.37 -20.52 31.43
CA SER A 32 -6.37 -19.51 31.06
C SER A 32 -6.75 -18.12 31.56
N LEU A 33 -8.03 -17.75 31.46
CA LEU A 33 -8.55 -16.50 32.00
C LEU A 33 -8.43 -16.45 33.53
N GLN A 34 -8.75 -17.55 34.21
CA GLN A 34 -8.63 -17.65 35.66
C GLN A 34 -7.17 -17.57 36.12
N LYS A 35 -6.26 -18.19 35.36
CA LYS A 35 -4.80 -18.14 35.58
C LYS A 35 -4.28 -16.71 35.44
N MET A 36 -4.62 -16.03 34.34
CA MET A 36 -4.28 -14.63 34.12
C MET A 36 -4.76 -13.74 35.27
N HIS A 37 -6.02 -13.91 35.69
CA HIS A 37 -6.62 -13.11 36.78
C HIS A 37 -5.90 -13.32 38.12
N ARG A 38 -5.54 -14.56 38.48
CA ARG A 38 -4.83 -14.87 39.73
C ARG A 38 -3.41 -14.28 39.77
N ALA A 39 -2.79 -14.06 38.61
CA ALA A 39 -1.46 -13.48 38.51
C ALA A 39 -1.47 -11.94 38.65
N GLN A 40 -2.64 -11.31 38.74
CA GLN A 40 -2.74 -9.86 38.85
C GLN A 40 -2.48 -9.35 40.27
N SER A 41 -1.93 -8.15 40.35
CA SER A 41 -1.84 -7.42 41.61
C SER A 41 -3.24 -7.09 42.17
N PRO A 42 -3.37 -7.00 43.51
CA PRO A 42 -4.62 -6.56 44.14
C PRO A 42 -5.09 -5.18 43.64
N GLU A 43 -4.16 -4.30 43.26
CA GLU A 43 -4.44 -2.99 42.70
C GLU A 43 -5.12 -3.11 41.33
N SER A 44 -4.56 -3.87 40.39
CA SER A 44 -5.18 -4.10 39.06
C SER A 44 -6.57 -4.72 39.16
N VAL A 45 -6.75 -5.70 40.06
CA VAL A 45 -8.05 -6.32 40.32
C VAL A 45 -9.05 -5.28 40.84
N TYR A 46 -8.66 -4.46 41.82
CA TYR A 46 -9.52 -3.42 42.37
C TYR A 46 -9.89 -2.37 41.32
N LEU A 47 -8.92 -1.93 40.50
CA LEU A 47 -9.15 -0.97 39.43
C LEU A 47 -10.11 -1.46 38.35
N ARG A 48 -10.23 -2.77 38.17
CA ARG A 48 -11.12 -3.39 37.18
C ARG A 48 -12.51 -3.75 37.71
N PHE A 49 -12.56 -4.31 38.92
CA PHE A 49 -13.80 -4.89 39.46
C PHE A 49 -14.42 -4.04 40.58
N PHE A 50 -13.80 -2.91 40.94
CA PHE A 50 -14.23 -2.01 42.01
C PHE A 50 -14.33 -2.70 43.39
N ALA A 51 -13.76 -3.91 43.49
CA ALA A 51 -13.84 -4.78 44.66
C ALA A 51 -12.62 -5.72 44.71
N PRO A 52 -12.17 -6.11 45.91
CA PRO A 52 -11.16 -7.16 46.04
C PRO A 52 -11.75 -8.49 45.59
N MET A 53 -11.28 -8.99 44.46
CA MET A 53 -11.71 -10.25 43.85
C MET A 53 -10.49 -11.13 43.56
N PRO A 54 -9.93 -11.86 44.55
CA PRO A 54 -8.72 -12.68 44.34
C PRO A 54 -8.89 -13.79 43.29
N GLN A 55 -10.14 -14.25 43.11
CA GLN A 55 -10.53 -15.24 42.13
C GLN A 55 -11.88 -14.83 41.55
N ILE A 56 -12.06 -15.07 40.24
CA ILE A 56 -13.34 -14.88 39.56
C ILE A 56 -14.27 -16.03 40.02
N PRO A 57 -15.45 -15.73 40.58
CA PRO A 57 -16.42 -16.77 40.93
C PRO A 57 -16.77 -17.63 39.70
N THR A 58 -16.94 -18.95 39.86
CA THR A 58 -17.21 -19.87 38.74
C THR A 58 -18.37 -19.41 37.86
N LYS A 59 -19.45 -18.90 38.47
CA LYS A 59 -20.61 -18.36 37.75
C LYS A 59 -20.25 -17.18 36.85
N ASP A 60 -19.38 -16.28 37.32
CA ASP A 60 -18.96 -15.12 36.55
C ASP A 60 -17.96 -15.53 35.46
N LEU A 61 -17.08 -16.48 35.77
CA LEU A 61 -16.15 -17.05 34.79
C LEU A 61 -16.90 -17.71 33.62
N ASP A 62 -17.89 -18.55 33.90
CA ASP A 62 -18.76 -19.18 32.89
C ASP A 62 -19.49 -18.13 32.04
N ARG A 63 -20.02 -17.08 32.68
CA ARG A 63 -20.65 -15.94 31.99
C ARG A 63 -19.66 -15.20 31.11
N PHE A 64 -18.41 -15.04 31.56
CA PHE A 64 -17.36 -14.27 30.89
C PHE A 64 -16.81 -14.94 29.63
N VAL A 65 -16.81 -16.27 29.57
CA VAL A 65 -16.36 -17.04 28.40
C VAL A 65 -17.49 -17.45 27.47
N THR A 66 -18.75 -17.38 27.93
CA THR A 66 -19.94 -17.76 27.16
C THR A 66 -20.65 -16.53 26.62
N VAL A 67 -20.29 -16.14 25.39
CA VAL A 67 -20.81 -14.98 24.66
C VAL A 67 -21.65 -15.41 23.44
N ASP A 68 -22.51 -14.52 22.94
CA ASP A 68 -23.39 -14.81 21.79
C ASP A 68 -22.92 -14.15 20.48
N HIS A 69 -21.85 -13.35 20.55
CA HIS A 69 -21.26 -12.57 19.45
C HIS A 69 -22.21 -11.50 18.86
N ARG A 70 -23.24 -11.08 19.61
CA ARG A 70 -24.23 -10.07 19.17
C ARG A 70 -24.59 -9.07 20.26
N THR A 71 -25.05 -9.57 21.41
CA THR A 71 -25.35 -8.76 22.59
C THR A 71 -24.16 -8.71 23.53
N ARG A 72 -23.34 -9.76 23.54
CA ARG A 72 -22.12 -9.86 24.32
C ARG A 72 -21.00 -10.31 23.39
N VAL A 73 -19.91 -9.57 23.38
CA VAL A 73 -18.71 -9.87 22.58
C VAL A 73 -17.51 -9.76 23.49
N ALA A 74 -16.59 -10.70 23.38
CA ALA A 74 -15.32 -10.64 24.08
C ALA A 74 -14.20 -11.20 23.19
N PHE A 75 -13.06 -10.52 23.24
CA PHE A 75 -11.81 -10.92 22.59
C PHE A 75 -10.76 -11.24 23.64
N VAL A 76 -9.96 -12.26 23.35
CA VAL A 76 -8.71 -12.55 24.04
C VAL A 76 -7.54 -12.21 23.13
N LEU A 77 -6.48 -11.68 23.73
CA LEU A 77 -5.18 -11.53 23.09
C LEU A 77 -4.23 -12.54 23.72
N VAL A 78 -3.55 -13.34 22.89
CA VAL A 78 -2.81 -14.52 23.31
C VAL A 78 -1.38 -14.48 22.76
N VAL A 79 -0.41 -14.88 23.59
CA VAL A 79 0.97 -15.21 23.19
C VAL A 79 1.28 -16.63 23.65
N GLY A 80 1.59 -17.53 22.73
CA GLY A 80 1.61 -18.97 22.94
C GLY A 80 0.22 -19.46 23.34
N ASP A 81 0.14 -20.06 24.54
CA ASP A 81 -1.13 -20.45 25.17
C ASP A 81 -1.56 -19.47 26.29
N GLU A 82 -0.81 -18.39 26.50
CA GLU A 82 -1.04 -17.44 27.57
C GLU A 82 -1.95 -16.29 27.12
N VAL A 83 -3.09 -16.12 27.82
CA VAL A 83 -3.96 -14.95 27.65
C VAL A 83 -3.30 -13.75 28.34
N ILE A 84 -2.91 -12.76 27.54
CA ILE A 84 -2.21 -11.55 28.00
C ILE A 84 -3.15 -10.34 28.16
N GLY A 85 -4.36 -10.44 27.63
CA GLY A 85 -5.41 -9.44 27.82
C GLY A 85 -6.77 -9.88 27.31
N VAL A 86 -7.82 -9.29 27.87
CA VAL A 86 -9.22 -9.52 27.50
C VAL A 86 -9.94 -8.19 27.37
N GLY A 87 -10.67 -8.01 26.27
CA GLY A 87 -11.55 -6.89 26.04
C GLY A 87 -12.96 -7.40 25.75
N ARG A 88 -13.99 -6.71 26.20
CA ARG A 88 -15.39 -7.10 25.95
C ARG A 88 -16.32 -5.92 25.90
N PHE A 89 -17.47 -6.12 25.25
CA PHE A 89 -18.61 -5.25 25.44
C PHE A 89 -19.90 -6.05 25.72
N ASP A 90 -20.78 -5.45 26.51
CA ASP A 90 -22.15 -5.91 26.77
C ASP A 90 -23.13 -4.82 26.28
N ARG A 91 -24.07 -5.19 25.41
CA ARG A 91 -25.08 -4.27 24.84
C ARG A 91 -26.00 -3.73 25.93
N ILE A 92 -26.19 -2.41 25.95
CA ILE A 92 -27.11 -1.71 26.85
C ILE A 92 -28.45 -1.51 26.15
N ASP A 93 -28.44 -0.95 24.94
CA ASP A 93 -29.63 -0.67 24.13
C ASP A 93 -29.39 -0.98 22.63
N ALA A 94 -30.22 -0.44 21.74
CA ALA A 94 -30.10 -0.70 20.31
C ALA A 94 -28.78 -0.19 19.70
N GLU A 95 -28.24 0.92 20.21
CA GLU A 95 -27.11 1.66 19.63
C GLU A 95 -25.91 1.76 20.58
N SER A 96 -26.05 1.43 21.86
CA SER A 96 -24.99 1.57 22.88
C SER A 96 -24.58 0.26 23.58
N ALA A 97 -23.30 0.17 23.96
CA ALA A 97 -22.75 -0.95 24.72
C ALA A 97 -21.72 -0.48 25.77
N GLU A 98 -21.68 -1.17 26.91
CA GLU A 98 -20.67 -0.98 27.95
C GLU A 98 -19.40 -1.75 27.56
N VAL A 99 -18.24 -1.10 27.57
CA VAL A 99 -16.95 -1.71 27.21
C VAL A 99 -16.04 -1.86 28.43
N ALA A 100 -15.34 -2.99 28.53
CA ALA A 100 -14.42 -3.24 29.64
C ALA A 100 -13.19 -4.06 29.23
N PHE A 101 -12.07 -3.82 29.89
CA PHE A 101 -10.76 -4.40 29.58
C PHE A 101 -10.09 -4.97 30.82
N ASN A 102 -9.32 -6.03 30.66
CA ASN A 102 -8.45 -6.56 31.70
C ASN A 102 -7.12 -7.00 31.06
N ILE A 103 -6.00 -6.44 31.48
CA ILE A 103 -4.67 -6.68 30.89
C ILE A 103 -3.75 -7.26 31.95
N ALA A 104 -3.02 -8.33 31.62
CA ALA A 104 -2.06 -8.93 32.53
C ALA A 104 -0.96 -7.92 32.92
N ASP A 105 -0.64 -7.83 34.21
CA ASP A 105 0.30 -6.83 34.75
C ASP A 105 1.67 -6.85 34.04
N ALA A 106 2.21 -8.05 33.78
CA ALA A 106 3.48 -8.23 33.07
C ALA A 106 3.46 -7.76 31.60
N HIS A 107 2.27 -7.51 31.04
CA HIS A 107 2.07 -7.11 29.65
C HIS A 107 1.50 -5.69 29.50
N GLN A 108 1.34 -4.95 30.60
CA GLN A 108 0.91 -3.55 30.53
C GLN A 108 1.95 -2.68 29.81
N GLY A 109 1.48 -1.60 29.18
CA GLY A 109 2.34 -0.70 28.38
C GLY A 109 2.65 -1.19 26.96
N ARG A 110 2.32 -2.44 26.61
CA ARG A 110 2.55 -3.04 25.28
C ARG A 110 1.49 -2.69 24.21
N GLY A 111 0.56 -1.78 24.52
CA GLY A 111 -0.48 -1.30 23.59
C GLY A 111 -1.72 -2.20 23.46
N ILE A 112 -1.84 -3.24 24.28
CA ILE A 112 -2.90 -4.26 24.24
C ILE A 112 -4.31 -3.66 24.36
N GLY A 113 -4.51 -2.69 25.28
CA GLY A 113 -5.82 -2.06 25.48
C GLY A 113 -6.32 -1.30 24.26
N SER A 114 -5.43 -0.59 23.58
CA SER A 114 -5.75 0.10 22.32
C SER A 114 -6.16 -0.88 21.22
N ILE A 115 -5.39 -1.97 21.05
CA ILE A 115 -5.69 -2.99 20.05
C ILE A 115 -7.05 -3.63 20.32
N LEU A 116 -7.32 -4.03 21.57
CA LEU A 116 -8.63 -4.60 21.93
C LEU A 116 -9.76 -3.60 21.67
N LEU A 117 -9.58 -2.33 22.01
CA LEU A 117 -10.59 -1.29 21.76
C LEU A 117 -10.85 -1.10 20.25
N GLU A 118 -9.80 -1.04 19.43
CA GLU A 118 -9.89 -0.93 17.97
C GLU A 118 -10.68 -2.10 17.36
N HIS A 119 -10.39 -3.34 17.78
CA HIS A 119 -11.09 -4.54 17.28
C HIS A 119 -12.52 -4.65 17.81
N LEU A 120 -12.76 -4.31 19.08
CA LEU A 120 -14.12 -4.26 19.65
C LEU A 120 -14.98 -3.22 18.95
N ALA A 121 -14.44 -2.04 18.63
CA ALA A 121 -15.17 -1.01 17.90
C ALA A 121 -15.62 -1.52 16.52
N VAL A 122 -14.75 -2.24 15.81
CA VAL A 122 -15.13 -2.83 14.51
C VAL A 122 -16.21 -3.89 14.66
N ALA A 123 -16.08 -4.81 15.62
CA ALA A 123 -17.08 -5.84 15.88
C ALA A 123 -18.43 -5.26 16.34
N ALA A 124 -18.39 -4.18 17.13
CA ALA A 124 -19.56 -3.45 17.60
C ALA A 124 -20.33 -2.80 16.44
N ARG A 125 -19.64 -2.19 15.47
CA ARG A 125 -20.26 -1.64 14.25
C ARG A 125 -20.95 -2.72 13.42
N GLU A 126 -20.36 -3.90 13.27
CA GLU A 126 -20.97 -5.02 12.55
C GLU A 126 -22.30 -5.48 13.15
N VAL A 127 -22.52 -5.24 14.45
CA VAL A 127 -23.76 -5.61 15.15
C VAL A 127 -24.67 -4.41 15.45
N GLY A 128 -24.39 -3.25 14.86
CA GLY A 128 -25.23 -2.04 14.92
C GLY A 128 -25.02 -1.14 16.13
N ILE A 129 -23.94 -1.30 16.89
CA ILE A 129 -23.57 -0.40 17.99
C ILE A 129 -22.79 0.79 17.43
N THR A 130 -23.08 1.99 17.92
CA THR A 130 -22.43 3.25 17.50
C THR A 130 -21.78 3.98 18.68
N VAL A 131 -22.12 3.64 19.92
CA VAL A 131 -21.59 4.30 21.12
C VAL A 131 -21.07 3.28 22.13
N PHE A 132 -19.87 3.54 22.65
CA PHE A 132 -19.36 2.85 23.83
C PHE A 132 -19.45 3.73 25.07
N THR A 133 -19.78 3.09 26.19
CA THR A 133 -19.70 3.66 27.53
C THR A 133 -18.76 2.82 28.40
N ALA A 134 -18.08 3.45 29.35
CA ALA A 134 -17.25 2.75 30.33
C ALA A 134 -17.21 3.53 31.65
N GLU A 135 -17.22 2.81 32.76
CA GLU A 135 -16.97 3.36 34.09
C GLU A 135 -15.51 3.07 34.50
N VAL A 136 -14.80 4.12 34.90
CA VAL A 136 -13.38 4.03 35.26
C VAL A 136 -13.13 4.74 36.57
N LEU A 137 -12.42 4.10 37.51
CA LEU A 137 -11.97 4.77 38.72
C LEU A 137 -11.04 5.96 38.37
N PRO A 138 -11.19 7.14 39.01
CA PRO A 138 -10.34 8.31 38.73
C PRO A 138 -8.83 8.04 38.87
N GLN A 139 -8.45 7.07 39.70
CA GLN A 139 -7.06 6.68 39.91
C GLN A 139 -6.49 5.83 38.75
N ASN A 140 -7.32 5.21 37.91
CA ASN A 140 -6.90 4.39 36.77
C ASN A 140 -6.50 5.25 35.56
N ARG A 141 -5.45 6.06 35.75
CA ARG A 141 -4.87 6.93 34.71
C ARG A 141 -4.48 6.15 33.44
N PRO A 142 -3.92 4.92 33.51
CA PRO A 142 -3.61 4.16 32.30
C PRO A 142 -4.85 3.89 31.43
N MET A 143 -5.97 3.47 32.03
CA MET A 143 -7.19 3.21 31.26
C MET A 143 -7.81 4.49 30.67
N LEU A 144 -7.82 5.58 31.45
CA LEU A 144 -8.25 6.89 30.95
C LEU A 144 -7.38 7.38 29.78
N GLN A 145 -6.08 7.08 29.78
CA GLN A 145 -5.19 7.36 28.66
C GLN A 145 -5.49 6.49 27.43
N VAL A 146 -5.87 5.22 27.59
CA VAL A 146 -6.28 4.38 26.45
C VAL A 146 -7.46 5.03 25.71
N PHE A 147 -8.50 5.46 26.45
CA PHE A 147 -9.65 6.14 25.85
C PHE A 147 -9.29 7.49 25.24
N ALA A 148 -8.59 8.36 25.97
CA ALA A 148 -8.19 9.68 25.46
C ALA A 148 -7.26 9.57 24.24
N ALA A 149 -6.35 8.61 24.24
CA ALA A 149 -5.40 8.42 23.16
C ALA A 149 -6.01 7.66 21.97
N ALA A 150 -7.16 6.99 22.11
CA ALA A 150 -7.85 6.36 20.98
C ALA A 150 -8.46 7.39 20.01
N GLY A 151 -8.43 8.68 20.34
CA GLY A 151 -8.82 9.77 19.44
C GLY A 151 -10.33 10.01 19.36
N TYR A 152 -11.12 9.29 20.16
CA TYR A 152 -12.55 9.51 20.28
C TYR A 152 -12.86 10.71 21.19
N GLU A 153 -13.97 11.39 20.93
CA GLU A 153 -14.46 12.46 21.80
C GLU A 153 -15.02 11.85 23.08
N VAL A 154 -14.34 12.11 24.20
CA VAL A 154 -14.71 11.57 25.51
C VAL A 154 -15.42 12.67 26.30
N SER A 155 -16.74 12.51 26.52
CA SER A 155 -17.40 13.25 27.60
C SER A 155 -17.04 12.58 28.94
N ARG A 156 -16.70 13.41 29.94
CA ARG A 156 -16.37 12.95 31.29
C ARG A 156 -17.42 13.49 32.24
N GLU A 157 -18.16 12.60 32.86
CA GLU A 157 -19.06 12.93 33.95
C GLU A 157 -18.58 12.24 35.22
N PHE A 158 -18.52 13.00 36.31
CA PHE A 158 -18.21 12.47 37.64
C PHE A 158 -19.54 12.14 38.30
N GLU A 159 -19.83 10.86 38.42
CA GLU A 159 -21.03 10.34 39.08
C GLU A 159 -20.59 9.26 40.07
N ASP A 160 -21.09 9.31 41.30
CA ASP A 160 -20.84 8.30 42.35
C ASP A 160 -19.37 7.89 42.59
N GLY A 161 -18.41 8.79 42.34
CA GLY A 161 -16.98 8.56 42.57
C GLY A 161 -16.25 7.83 41.44
N VAL A 162 -16.92 7.56 40.31
CA VAL A 162 -16.33 7.03 39.08
C VAL A 162 -16.30 8.09 37.99
N VAL A 163 -15.43 7.90 37.00
CA VAL A 163 -15.42 8.69 35.75
C VAL A 163 -16.19 7.89 34.71
N ALA A 164 -17.37 8.37 34.32
CA ALA A 164 -18.09 7.85 33.18
C ALA A 164 -17.47 8.41 31.89
N VAL A 165 -17.09 7.51 30.98
CA VAL A 165 -16.53 7.81 29.67
C VAL A 165 -17.54 7.36 28.63
N ARG A 166 -18.01 8.29 27.79
CA ARG A 166 -18.86 8.00 26.64
C ARG A 166 -18.20 8.51 25.38
N PHE A 167 -18.18 7.68 24.33
CA PHE A 167 -17.63 8.05 23.03
C PHE A 167 -18.29 7.31 21.87
N GLU A 168 -18.41 8.00 20.74
CA GLU A 168 -18.85 7.41 19.47
C GLU A 168 -17.74 6.53 18.89
N ILE A 169 -18.08 5.35 18.36
CA ILE A 169 -17.12 4.39 17.82
C ILE A 169 -16.90 4.54 16.32
N ASP A 170 -17.63 5.46 15.69
CA ASP A 170 -17.35 5.87 14.32
C ASP A 170 -15.99 6.58 14.30
N PRO A 171 -15.06 6.12 13.45
CA PRO A 171 -13.71 6.64 13.47
C PRO A 171 -13.72 8.10 13.00
N THR A 172 -13.24 9.01 13.85
CA THR A 172 -12.87 10.36 13.43
C THR A 172 -11.55 10.31 12.65
N ASP A 173 -11.29 11.28 11.78
CA ASP A 173 -10.01 11.39 11.07
C ASP A 173 -8.82 11.42 12.04
N ARG A 174 -9.01 12.08 13.19
CA ARG A 174 -8.03 12.11 14.28
C ARG A 174 -7.78 10.71 14.86
N ALA A 175 -8.83 9.92 15.10
CA ALA A 175 -8.68 8.55 15.58
C ALA A 175 -7.93 7.68 14.56
N MET A 176 -8.26 7.78 13.27
CA MET A 176 -7.60 7.03 12.20
C MET A 176 -6.11 7.37 12.09
N GLN A 177 -5.74 8.66 12.17
CA GLN A 177 -4.35 9.09 12.17
C GLN A 177 -3.56 8.52 13.36
N VAL A 178 -4.16 8.48 14.55
CA VAL A 178 -3.50 7.93 15.74
C VAL A 178 -3.33 6.41 15.63
N ILE A 179 -4.32 5.69 15.12
CA ILE A 179 -4.23 4.25 14.86
C ILE A 179 -3.11 3.97 13.87
N ALA A 180 -3.10 4.69 12.73
CA ALA A 180 -2.06 4.55 11.71
C ALA A 180 -0.65 4.86 12.24
N ALA A 181 -0.49 5.89 13.07
CA ALA A 181 0.80 6.22 13.67
C ALA A 181 1.30 5.16 14.67
N ARG A 182 0.39 4.50 15.39
CA ARG A 182 0.73 3.38 16.29
C ARG A 182 1.10 2.13 15.52
N GLU A 183 0.31 1.79 14.51
CA GLU A 183 0.59 0.71 13.57
C GLU A 183 2.00 0.88 13.01
N HIS A 184 2.29 2.08 12.49
CA HIS A 184 3.60 2.44 11.95
C HIS A 184 4.76 2.19 12.89
N ARG A 185 4.75 2.81 14.07
CA ARG A 185 5.85 2.71 15.04
C ARG A 185 6.12 1.28 15.46
N ALA A 186 5.07 0.51 15.70
CA ALA A 186 5.21 -0.86 16.16
C ALA A 186 5.67 -1.81 15.03
N GLU A 187 5.22 -1.63 13.78
CA GLU A 187 5.77 -2.37 12.64
C GLU A 187 7.24 -2.00 12.37
N ALA A 188 7.59 -0.71 12.41
CA ALA A 188 8.97 -0.26 12.28
C ALA A 188 9.88 -0.87 13.36
N LEU A 189 9.43 -0.89 14.62
CA LEU A 189 10.16 -1.56 15.72
C LEU A 189 10.28 -3.08 15.51
N SER A 190 9.23 -3.72 15.00
CA SER A 190 9.22 -5.15 14.69
C SER A 190 10.25 -5.51 13.60
N VAL A 191 10.40 -4.67 12.58
CA VAL A 191 11.45 -4.85 11.55
C VAL A 191 12.83 -4.53 12.13
N ARG A 192 12.93 -3.50 12.97
CA ARG A 192 14.20 -3.12 13.62
C ARG A 192 14.77 -4.26 14.46
N SER A 193 13.95 -5.01 15.20
CA SER A 193 14.42 -6.15 15.99
C SER A 193 15.00 -7.29 15.13
N VAL A 194 14.56 -7.40 13.87
CA VAL A 194 15.09 -8.36 12.88
C VAL A 194 16.41 -7.89 12.28
N LEU A 195 16.55 -6.58 12.02
CA LEU A 195 17.71 -6.00 11.33
C LEU A 195 18.85 -5.54 12.24
N HIS A 196 18.58 -5.39 13.55
CA HIS A 196 19.57 -5.00 14.57
C HIS A 196 19.63 -6.05 15.72
N PRO A 197 19.89 -7.33 15.43
CA PRO A 197 19.97 -8.35 16.47
C PRO A 197 21.27 -8.20 17.29
N ALA A 198 21.17 -8.30 18.61
CA ALA A 198 22.34 -8.38 19.49
C ALA A 198 22.89 -9.82 19.58
N SER A 199 22.07 -10.82 19.26
CA SER A 199 22.46 -12.23 19.23
C SER A 199 21.84 -12.98 18.05
N VAL A 200 22.66 -13.79 17.36
CA VAL A 200 22.27 -14.59 16.20
C VAL A 200 22.62 -16.05 16.47
N VAL A 201 21.65 -16.93 16.24
CA VAL A 201 21.85 -18.38 16.25
C VAL A 201 21.67 -18.97 14.84
N VAL A 202 22.61 -19.79 14.39
CA VAL A 202 22.52 -20.47 13.08
C VAL A 202 22.19 -21.94 13.28
N ILE A 203 21.10 -22.40 12.65
CA ILE A 203 20.59 -23.77 12.75
C ILE A 203 20.65 -24.42 11.37
N GLY A 204 21.28 -25.61 11.29
CA GLY A 204 21.51 -26.31 10.01
C GLY A 204 22.88 -26.07 9.38
N ALA A 205 23.81 -25.45 10.12
CA ALA A 205 25.21 -25.42 9.71
C ALA A 205 25.84 -26.81 9.84
N SER A 206 26.68 -27.19 8.86
CA SER A 206 27.37 -28.48 8.86
C SER A 206 28.88 -28.31 8.70
N ARG A 207 29.64 -29.36 8.98
CA ARG A 207 31.09 -29.43 8.72
C ARG A 207 31.45 -29.31 7.23
N LYS A 208 30.48 -29.54 6.33
CA LYS A 208 30.68 -29.42 4.88
C LYS A 208 30.72 -27.95 4.50
N ARG A 209 31.88 -27.49 4.01
CA ARG A 209 32.12 -26.11 3.58
C ARG A 209 31.14 -25.59 2.53
N HIS A 210 30.60 -26.47 1.69
CA HIS A 210 29.65 -26.13 0.62
C HIS A 210 28.19 -26.16 1.07
N SER A 211 27.88 -26.46 2.34
CA SER A 211 26.50 -26.42 2.84
C SER A 211 26.04 -24.98 3.08
N THR A 212 24.75 -24.72 2.86
CA THR A 212 24.12 -23.41 3.05
C THR A 212 24.33 -22.86 4.46
N GLY A 213 24.08 -23.66 5.49
CA GLY A 213 24.31 -23.22 6.87
C GLY A 213 25.77 -22.87 7.17
N ASN A 214 26.74 -23.59 6.58
CA ASN A 214 28.16 -23.24 6.73
C ASN A 214 28.51 -21.90 6.05
N LEU A 215 27.94 -21.65 4.86
CA LEU A 215 28.09 -20.37 4.16
C LEU A 215 27.58 -19.20 5.00
N LEU A 216 26.41 -19.35 5.63
CA LEU A 216 25.82 -18.30 6.48
C LEU A 216 26.71 -17.95 7.68
N VAL A 217 27.25 -18.96 8.37
CA VAL A 217 28.22 -18.74 9.47
C VAL A 217 29.45 -17.97 8.96
N ARG A 218 30.01 -18.40 7.82
CA ARG A 218 31.18 -17.72 7.23
C ARG A 218 30.88 -16.29 6.83
N ASN A 219 29.69 -16.01 6.29
CA ASN A 219 29.28 -14.68 5.87
C ASN A 219 29.14 -13.74 7.08
N LEU A 220 28.51 -14.20 8.17
CA LEU A 220 28.41 -13.46 9.43
C LEU A 220 29.79 -13.14 10.02
N THR A 221 30.68 -14.13 10.07
CA THR A 221 32.05 -13.93 10.57
C THR A 221 32.87 -13.00 9.67
N SER A 222 32.74 -13.14 8.35
CA SER A 222 33.51 -12.32 7.38
C SER A 222 33.03 -10.88 7.31
N ALA A 223 31.73 -10.64 7.56
CA ALA A 223 31.18 -9.30 7.69
C ALA A 223 31.63 -8.61 9.00
N GLY A 224 32.04 -9.38 10.00
CA GLY A 224 32.44 -8.85 11.31
C GLY A 224 31.25 -8.50 12.18
N PHE A 225 30.22 -9.37 12.21
CA PHE A 225 29.02 -9.18 13.05
C PHE A 225 29.39 -8.81 14.50
N GLN A 226 28.80 -7.73 15.00
CA GLN A 226 29.16 -7.14 16.31
C GLN A 226 28.45 -7.80 17.50
N GLY A 227 27.38 -8.56 17.25
CA GLY A 227 26.65 -9.29 18.28
C GLY A 227 27.20 -10.67 18.60
N GLN A 228 26.52 -11.39 19.49
CA GLN A 228 26.86 -12.77 19.84
C GLN A 228 26.43 -13.74 18.74
N LEU A 229 27.37 -14.52 18.20
CA LEU A 229 27.10 -15.54 17.19
C LEU A 229 27.28 -16.95 17.75
N THR A 230 26.23 -17.76 17.68
CA THR A 230 26.23 -19.16 18.13
C THR A 230 25.73 -20.08 17.03
N VAL A 231 26.21 -21.33 16.98
CA VAL A 231 25.74 -22.35 16.03
C VAL A 231 25.12 -23.53 16.77
N VAL A 232 23.94 -23.98 16.36
CA VAL A 232 23.35 -25.22 16.89
C VAL A 232 23.82 -26.39 16.05
N HIS A 233 24.58 -27.30 16.66
CA HIS A 233 25.03 -28.53 16.03
C HIS A 233 25.15 -29.66 17.07
N PRO A 234 24.59 -30.86 16.83
CA PRO A 234 24.51 -31.93 17.84
C PRO A 234 25.88 -32.49 18.26
N GLU A 235 26.83 -32.62 17.33
CA GLU A 235 28.11 -33.33 17.57
C GLU A 235 29.39 -32.49 17.47
N ALA A 236 29.44 -31.50 16.59
CA ALA A 236 30.65 -30.71 16.38
C ALA A 236 30.86 -29.78 17.57
N GLU A 237 32.13 -29.43 17.86
CA GLU A 237 32.49 -28.43 18.86
C GLU A 237 32.64 -27.03 18.25
N SER A 238 32.92 -26.95 16.94
CA SER A 238 32.95 -25.70 16.19
C SER A 238 32.60 -25.90 14.73
N ILE A 239 32.00 -24.89 14.12
CA ILE A 239 31.72 -24.81 12.68
C ILE A 239 32.24 -23.47 12.16
N ALA A 240 33.11 -23.52 11.14
CA ALA A 240 33.71 -22.33 10.54
C ALA A 240 34.37 -21.35 11.55
N GLY A 241 34.93 -21.90 12.64
CA GLY A 241 35.60 -21.13 13.69
C GLY A 241 34.68 -20.59 14.80
N VAL A 242 33.37 -20.83 14.71
CA VAL A 242 32.38 -20.42 15.71
C VAL A 242 32.04 -21.61 16.61
N GLN A 243 31.94 -21.34 17.92
CA GLN A 243 31.54 -22.32 18.93
C GLN A 243 30.11 -22.79 18.72
N THR A 244 29.87 -24.07 18.99
CA THR A 244 28.55 -24.70 18.83
C THR A 244 27.95 -25.11 20.16
N VAL A 245 26.62 -25.07 20.21
CA VAL A 245 25.80 -25.67 21.26
C VAL A 245 25.00 -26.85 20.69
N ARG A 246 24.63 -27.83 21.52
CA ARG A 246 23.92 -29.04 21.06
C ARG A 246 22.45 -28.79 20.77
N SER A 247 21.81 -27.95 21.58
CA SER A 247 20.42 -27.52 21.43
C SER A 247 20.29 -26.04 21.83
N LEU A 248 19.14 -25.45 21.55
CA LEU A 248 18.83 -24.09 21.99
C LEU A 248 18.78 -23.97 23.52
N ASP A 249 18.56 -25.07 24.26
CA ASP A 249 18.46 -25.05 25.73
C ASP A 249 19.79 -24.78 26.43
N GLU A 250 20.90 -24.94 25.71
CA GLU A 250 22.24 -24.62 26.21
C GLU A 250 22.55 -23.11 26.09
N LEU A 251 21.67 -22.31 25.50
CA LEU A 251 21.80 -20.84 25.46
C LEU A 251 21.45 -20.23 26.81
N THR A 252 22.28 -19.31 27.31
CA THR A 252 22.04 -18.63 28.59
C THR A 252 20.96 -17.56 28.50
N GLU A 253 20.78 -16.98 27.32
CA GLU A 253 19.78 -15.95 27.03
C GLU A 253 19.08 -16.26 25.70
N PRO A 254 17.80 -15.85 25.54
CA PRO A 254 17.09 -15.97 24.26
C PRO A 254 17.85 -15.26 23.13
N ALA A 255 17.96 -15.93 21.98
CA ALA A 255 18.55 -15.32 20.79
C ALA A 255 17.58 -14.31 20.16
N ASP A 256 18.07 -13.17 19.67
CA ASP A 256 17.22 -12.22 18.94
C ASP A 256 16.81 -12.77 17.58
N LEU A 257 17.75 -13.41 16.87
CA LEU A 257 17.53 -13.90 15.50
C LEU A 257 18.00 -15.36 15.33
N ALA A 258 17.13 -16.23 14.83
CA ALA A 258 17.51 -17.56 14.37
C ALA A 258 17.55 -17.66 12.85
N VAL A 259 18.69 -18.05 12.29
CA VAL A 259 18.87 -18.28 10.84
C VAL A 259 18.79 -19.78 10.56
N ILE A 260 17.75 -20.20 9.84
CA ILE A 260 17.37 -21.61 9.68
C ILE A 260 17.70 -22.08 8.26
N ALA A 261 18.58 -23.07 8.17
CA ALA A 261 19.05 -23.71 6.93
C ALA A 261 18.97 -25.25 6.99
N VAL A 262 17.88 -25.80 7.53
CA VAL A 262 17.57 -27.24 7.58
C VAL A 262 16.51 -27.62 6.51
N PRO A 263 16.35 -28.90 6.13
CA PRO A 263 15.30 -29.29 5.17
C PRO A 263 13.90 -28.80 5.60
N ALA A 264 13.03 -28.45 4.63
CA ALA A 264 11.72 -27.83 4.88
C ALA A 264 10.91 -28.57 5.95
N VAL A 265 10.82 -29.90 5.83
CA VAL A 265 10.09 -30.79 6.76
C VAL A 265 10.56 -30.69 8.22
N SER A 266 11.79 -30.22 8.47
CA SER A 266 12.35 -30.04 9.81
C SER A 266 12.14 -28.62 10.35
N VAL A 267 11.76 -27.66 9.51
CA VAL A 267 11.64 -26.24 9.91
C VAL A 267 10.53 -26.04 10.94
N SER A 268 9.37 -26.72 10.82
CA SER A 268 8.30 -26.62 11.84
C SER A 268 8.81 -26.99 13.25
N GLY A 269 9.59 -28.07 13.36
CA GLY A 269 10.19 -28.48 14.63
C GLY A 269 11.14 -27.42 15.17
N VAL A 270 12.05 -26.92 14.33
CA VAL A 270 13.01 -25.88 14.72
C VAL A 270 12.31 -24.58 15.14
N VAL A 271 11.23 -24.17 14.45
CA VAL A 271 10.48 -22.96 14.80
C VAL A 271 9.77 -23.14 16.14
N ARG A 272 9.27 -24.34 16.47
CA ARG A 272 8.74 -24.65 17.80
C ARG A 272 9.83 -24.59 18.87
N ASP A 273 11.02 -25.09 18.58
CA ASP A 273 12.14 -24.99 19.51
C ASP A 273 12.54 -23.52 19.73
N CYS A 274 12.62 -22.72 18.67
CA CYS A 274 12.85 -21.26 18.75
C CYS A 274 11.78 -20.56 19.59
N ALA A 275 10.51 -20.91 19.40
CA ALA A 275 9.39 -20.38 20.15
C ALA A 275 9.50 -20.70 21.66
N ALA A 276 9.84 -21.94 22.01
CA ALA A 276 10.03 -22.35 23.40
C ALA A 276 11.19 -21.60 24.10
N HIS A 277 12.19 -21.19 23.32
CA HIS A 277 13.35 -20.43 23.81
C HIS A 277 13.17 -18.91 23.78
N GLY A 278 12.02 -18.42 23.32
CA GLY A 278 11.72 -16.99 23.26
C GLY A 278 12.54 -16.23 22.21
N VAL A 279 12.91 -16.88 21.10
CA VAL A 279 13.54 -16.21 19.97
C VAL A 279 12.61 -15.12 19.42
N LYS A 280 13.12 -13.96 19.00
CA LYS A 280 12.25 -12.85 18.54
C LYS A 280 11.95 -12.90 17.04
N ALA A 281 12.86 -13.42 16.24
CA ALA A 281 12.68 -13.52 14.81
C ALA A 281 13.39 -14.73 14.20
N VAL A 282 12.83 -15.25 13.10
CA VAL A 282 13.42 -16.35 12.34
C VAL A 282 13.60 -15.97 10.87
N VAL A 283 14.75 -16.31 10.30
CA VAL A 283 15.03 -16.21 8.86
C VAL A 283 15.09 -17.61 8.28
N VAL A 284 14.10 -17.97 7.48
CA VAL A 284 13.98 -19.31 6.89
C VAL A 284 14.53 -19.28 5.47
N ILE A 285 15.75 -19.78 5.31
CA ILE A 285 16.46 -19.84 4.02
C ILE A 285 15.93 -20.97 3.14
N SER A 286 15.46 -22.04 3.76
CA SER A 286 15.07 -23.28 3.08
C SER A 286 13.88 -23.10 2.15
N SER A 287 13.95 -23.74 0.98
CA SER A 287 12.84 -23.97 0.06
C SER A 287 12.12 -25.29 0.36
N GLY A 288 11.02 -25.55 -0.34
CA GLY A 288 10.09 -26.68 -0.14
C GLY A 288 8.76 -26.29 0.51
N PHE A 289 8.35 -25.02 0.40
CA PHE A 289 7.13 -24.49 1.03
C PHE A 289 6.04 -24.23 -0.01
N ALA A 290 5.31 -23.11 0.07
CA ALA A 290 4.17 -22.85 -0.80
C ALA A 290 4.53 -22.85 -2.31
N GLU A 291 5.79 -22.61 -2.66
CA GLU A 291 6.30 -22.71 -4.03
C GLU A 291 6.40 -24.15 -4.56
N ALA A 292 6.36 -25.15 -3.67
CA ALA A 292 6.44 -26.56 -4.00
C ALA A 292 5.07 -27.26 -4.08
N GLY A 293 3.96 -26.57 -3.79
CA GLY A 293 2.60 -27.08 -3.90
C GLY A 293 1.77 -27.01 -2.61
N GLU A 294 0.70 -27.80 -2.53
CA GLU A 294 -0.27 -27.76 -1.43
C GLU A 294 0.31 -28.21 -0.08
N GLU A 295 1.11 -29.28 -0.06
CA GLU A 295 1.77 -29.77 1.16
C GLU A 295 2.72 -28.71 1.75
N GLY A 296 3.53 -28.09 0.90
CA GLY A 296 4.42 -27.00 1.31
C GLY A 296 3.66 -25.73 1.71
N THR A 297 2.48 -25.49 1.13
CA THR A 297 1.57 -24.43 1.55
C THR A 297 1.05 -24.67 2.98
N ALA A 298 0.65 -25.90 3.31
CA ALA A 298 0.23 -26.25 4.67
C ALA A 298 1.37 -26.07 5.67
N LEU A 299 2.58 -26.53 5.33
CA LEU A 299 3.77 -26.36 6.14
C LEU A 299 4.13 -24.89 6.36
N GLN A 300 4.01 -24.04 5.33
CA GLN A 300 4.23 -22.59 5.45
C GLN A 300 3.26 -21.97 6.44
N ARG A 301 1.96 -22.32 6.34
CA ARG A 301 0.94 -21.83 7.28
C ARG A 301 1.24 -22.25 8.72
N GLU A 302 1.65 -23.50 8.92
CA GLU A 302 2.04 -24.01 10.25
C GLU A 302 3.23 -23.22 10.85
N VAL A 303 4.27 -22.98 10.04
CA VAL A 303 5.45 -22.21 10.48
C VAL A 303 5.08 -20.77 10.86
N VAL A 304 4.32 -20.08 10.00
CA VAL A 304 3.90 -18.70 10.27
C VAL A 304 2.97 -18.62 11.47
N ALA A 305 1.98 -19.50 11.56
CA ALA A 305 1.05 -19.53 12.69
C ALA A 305 1.77 -19.79 14.02
N THR A 306 2.73 -20.73 14.05
CA THR A 306 3.54 -21.02 15.23
C THR A 306 4.39 -19.81 15.62
N ALA A 307 5.03 -19.15 14.66
CA ALA A 307 5.87 -17.99 14.91
C ALA A 307 5.04 -16.82 15.46
N ARG A 308 3.94 -16.46 14.79
CA ARG A 308 3.07 -15.34 15.19
C ARG A 308 2.40 -15.57 16.53
N SER A 309 1.97 -16.79 16.83
CA SER A 309 1.39 -17.08 18.14
C SER A 309 2.39 -16.88 19.27
N HIS A 310 3.68 -17.12 19.06
CA HIS A 310 4.73 -16.96 20.09
C HIS A 310 5.45 -15.62 20.07
N GLY A 311 4.92 -14.62 19.37
CA GLY A 311 5.51 -13.28 19.35
C GLY A 311 6.67 -13.09 18.38
N MET A 312 6.93 -14.08 17.51
CA MET A 312 8.04 -14.05 16.54
C MET A 312 7.63 -13.45 15.20
N ARG A 313 8.61 -12.91 14.48
CA ARG A 313 8.51 -12.56 13.04
C ARG A 313 9.22 -13.57 12.16
N VAL A 314 8.74 -13.74 10.92
CA VAL A 314 9.33 -14.64 9.93
C VAL A 314 9.79 -13.87 8.69
N VAL A 315 11.07 -14.00 8.34
CA VAL A 315 11.59 -13.65 7.00
C VAL A 315 11.68 -14.94 6.17
N GLY A 316 11.07 -14.95 4.99
CA GLY A 316 10.96 -16.16 4.16
C GLY A 316 9.58 -16.80 4.24
N PRO A 317 9.47 -18.13 4.08
CA PRO A 317 10.55 -19.07 3.74
C PRO A 317 11.07 -18.87 2.30
N ASN A 318 11.98 -19.75 1.85
CA ASN A 318 12.66 -19.62 0.55
C ASN A 318 13.36 -18.26 0.39
N SER A 319 13.94 -17.78 1.50
CA SER A 319 14.60 -16.48 1.58
C SER A 319 16.05 -16.58 1.13
N PHE A 320 16.56 -15.54 0.45
CA PHE A 320 18.00 -15.37 0.26
C PHE A 320 18.71 -14.82 1.52
N GLY A 321 17.94 -14.39 2.52
CA GLY A 321 18.39 -13.86 3.81
C GLY A 321 18.37 -12.34 3.89
N ILE A 322 19.02 -11.81 4.93
CA ILE A 322 19.02 -10.38 5.26
C ILE A 322 20.44 -9.86 5.51
N ALA A 323 20.62 -8.55 5.38
CA ALA A 323 21.87 -7.88 5.68
C ALA A 323 21.64 -6.46 6.22
N ASN A 324 22.53 -6.02 7.10
CA ASN A 324 22.63 -4.67 7.62
C ASN A 324 24.12 -4.27 7.65
N THR A 325 24.48 -3.27 6.87
CA THR A 325 25.88 -2.83 6.67
C THR A 325 26.34 -1.80 7.70
N ALA A 326 25.46 -1.37 8.62
CA ALA A 326 25.81 -0.44 9.68
C ALA A 326 27.03 -0.96 10.46
N PRO A 327 28.10 -0.17 10.66
CA PRO A 327 29.35 -0.67 11.26
C PRO A 327 29.19 -1.22 12.68
N ASP A 328 28.20 -0.74 13.44
CA ASP A 328 27.85 -1.19 14.77
C ASP A 328 26.99 -2.47 14.80
N VAL A 329 26.56 -2.96 13.62
CA VAL A 329 25.79 -4.20 13.47
C VAL A 329 26.57 -5.22 12.64
N ALA A 330 26.92 -4.86 11.40
CA ALA A 330 27.66 -5.68 10.43
C ALA A 330 27.05 -7.08 10.19
N LEU A 331 25.73 -7.12 9.98
CA LEU A 331 24.97 -8.36 9.78
C LEU A 331 25.00 -8.80 8.31
N ASN A 332 25.50 -10.02 8.05
CA ASN A 332 25.32 -10.71 6.77
C ASN A 332 24.78 -12.13 7.00
N SER A 333 23.48 -12.26 7.25
CA SER A 333 22.77 -13.55 7.32
C SER A 333 22.11 -13.91 5.99
N SER A 334 22.79 -13.59 4.89
CA SER A 334 22.34 -13.87 3.53
C SER A 334 23.23 -14.88 2.80
N LEU A 335 22.76 -15.36 1.65
CA LEU A 335 23.54 -16.21 0.75
C LEU A 335 24.55 -15.42 -0.10
N ALA A 336 24.66 -14.10 0.09
CA ALA A 336 25.61 -13.27 -0.62
C ALA A 336 27.04 -13.51 -0.11
N PRO A 337 27.99 -13.84 -0.99
CA PRO A 337 29.39 -14.04 -0.59
C PRO A 337 30.08 -12.73 -0.16
N PHE A 338 29.57 -11.58 -0.61
CA PHE A 338 30.04 -10.24 -0.26
C PHE A 338 28.86 -9.28 -0.30
N LEU A 339 28.91 -8.25 0.54
CA LEU A 339 27.93 -7.16 0.54
C LEU A 339 28.51 -5.93 -0.17
N PRO A 340 27.66 -5.04 -0.71
CA PRO A 340 28.07 -3.68 -1.04
C PRO A 340 28.63 -2.96 0.19
N GLU A 341 29.43 -1.93 -0.05
CA GLU A 341 29.92 -1.03 1.00
C GLU A 341 28.75 -0.41 1.80
N PRO A 342 28.97 0.04 3.04
CA PRO A 342 27.98 0.82 3.78
C PRO A 342 27.56 2.07 3.00
N GLY A 343 26.26 2.34 2.97
CA GLY A 343 25.69 3.53 2.34
C GLY A 343 24.21 3.67 2.68
N SER A 344 23.45 4.34 1.81
CA SER A 344 22.12 4.83 2.14
C SER A 344 20.98 4.22 1.32
N LEU A 345 21.24 3.14 0.57
CA LEU A 345 20.23 2.43 -0.20
C LEU A 345 19.65 1.26 0.59
N GLY A 346 18.33 1.30 0.86
CA GLY A 346 17.58 0.15 1.36
C GLY A 346 17.04 -0.69 0.21
N LEU A 347 17.24 -2.01 0.23
CA LEU A 347 16.80 -2.91 -0.83
C LEU A 347 15.89 -4.03 -0.31
N PHE A 348 14.77 -4.23 -1.00
CA PHE A 348 13.84 -5.33 -0.76
C PHE A 348 13.69 -6.19 -2.01
N SER A 349 13.72 -7.52 -1.86
CA SER A 349 13.48 -8.45 -2.96
C SER A 349 12.56 -9.60 -2.53
N GLN A 350 11.53 -9.88 -3.34
CA GLN A 350 10.75 -11.12 -3.18
C GLN A 350 11.44 -12.32 -3.83
N SER A 351 12.28 -12.10 -4.84
CA SER A 351 13.03 -13.18 -5.48
C SER A 351 14.34 -13.47 -4.75
N GLY A 352 14.51 -14.72 -4.32
CA GLY A 352 15.75 -15.19 -3.72
C GLY A 352 16.89 -15.28 -4.74
N ALA A 353 16.63 -15.81 -5.94
CA ALA A 353 17.65 -15.97 -6.99
C ALA A 353 18.22 -14.63 -7.50
N LEU A 354 17.40 -13.58 -7.50
CA LEU A 354 17.83 -12.24 -7.91
C LEU A 354 18.66 -11.52 -6.84
N GLY A 355 18.64 -11.96 -5.58
CA GLY A 355 19.36 -11.33 -4.47
C GLY A 355 20.85 -11.11 -4.77
N THR A 356 21.55 -12.16 -5.23
CA THR A 356 22.97 -12.05 -5.62
C THR A 356 23.18 -11.06 -6.76
N ALA A 357 22.29 -11.05 -7.76
CA ALA A 357 22.42 -10.16 -8.92
C ALA A 357 22.22 -8.69 -8.54
N LEU A 358 21.26 -8.40 -7.65
CA LEU A 358 21.02 -7.07 -7.09
C LEU A 358 22.25 -6.57 -6.33
N LEU A 359 22.74 -7.37 -5.37
CA LEU A 359 23.89 -6.99 -4.54
C LEU A 359 25.17 -6.84 -5.37
N ALA A 360 25.44 -7.74 -6.31
CA ALA A 360 26.59 -7.63 -7.20
C ALA A 360 26.50 -6.40 -8.13
N ARG A 361 25.30 -6.00 -8.57
CA ARG A 361 25.11 -4.78 -9.36
C ARG A 361 25.35 -3.54 -8.51
N ALA A 362 24.86 -3.49 -7.27
CA ALA A 362 25.13 -2.40 -6.34
C ALA A 362 26.64 -2.22 -6.11
N THR A 363 27.37 -3.30 -5.78
CA THR A 363 28.84 -3.27 -5.61
C THR A 363 29.55 -2.76 -6.87
N ARG A 364 29.17 -3.27 -8.05
CA ARG A 364 29.79 -2.86 -9.33
C ARG A 364 29.53 -1.39 -9.68
N LEU A 365 28.44 -0.81 -9.18
CA LEU A 365 28.13 0.61 -9.38
C LEU A 365 28.64 1.50 -8.24
N GLY A 366 29.34 0.95 -7.24
CA GLY A 366 29.79 1.73 -6.08
C GLY A 366 28.63 2.26 -5.22
N LEU A 367 27.44 1.65 -5.34
CA LEU A 367 26.29 2.03 -4.54
C LEU A 367 26.35 1.37 -3.18
N GLY A 368 26.58 2.17 -2.15
CA GLY A 368 26.54 1.72 -0.78
C GLY A 368 25.11 1.44 -0.32
N MET A 369 24.95 0.39 0.47
CA MET A 369 23.68 -0.12 0.95
C MET A 369 23.54 0.12 2.44
N SER A 370 22.33 0.38 2.94
CA SER A 370 22.04 0.41 4.39
C SER A 370 21.59 -0.97 4.86
N THR A 371 20.52 -1.49 4.27
CA THR A 371 19.93 -2.78 4.61
C THR A 371 19.43 -3.50 3.37
N PHE A 372 19.52 -4.83 3.36
CA PHE A 372 18.92 -5.68 2.34
C PHE A 372 18.07 -6.77 2.97
N VAL A 373 16.87 -6.97 2.42
CA VAL A 373 15.95 -8.02 2.86
C VAL A 373 15.42 -8.79 1.66
N SER A 374 15.64 -10.10 1.65
CA SER A 374 14.95 -11.00 0.74
C SER A 374 13.82 -11.72 1.47
N ALA A 375 12.57 -11.42 1.13
CA ALA A 375 11.42 -12.01 1.80
C ALA A 375 11.06 -13.41 1.27
N GLY A 376 11.63 -13.85 0.15
CA GLY A 376 11.24 -15.10 -0.50
C GLY A 376 9.73 -15.14 -0.74
N ASN A 377 9.07 -16.19 -0.24
CA ASN A 377 7.62 -16.36 -0.36
C ASN A 377 6.79 -15.27 0.34
N ARG A 378 7.42 -14.41 1.16
CA ARG A 378 6.77 -13.29 1.87
C ARG A 378 5.58 -13.77 2.70
N ALA A 379 5.82 -14.78 3.54
CA ALA A 379 4.77 -15.41 4.33
C ALA A 379 4.39 -14.62 5.60
N ASP A 380 5.27 -13.71 6.06
CA ASP A 380 5.00 -12.81 7.18
C ASP A 380 5.54 -11.39 6.92
N LEU A 381 6.86 -11.18 6.99
CA LEU A 381 7.46 -9.87 6.71
C LEU A 381 7.34 -9.50 5.23
N SER A 382 6.90 -8.26 4.97
CA SER A 382 6.57 -7.77 3.64
C SER A 382 7.25 -6.43 3.31
N GLY A 383 7.14 -5.99 2.06
CA GLY A 383 7.61 -4.67 1.64
C GLY A 383 6.90 -3.53 2.38
N ASN A 384 5.66 -3.75 2.86
CA ASN A 384 4.93 -2.75 3.66
C ASN A 384 5.67 -2.49 4.98
N ASP A 385 6.03 -3.55 5.71
CA ASP A 385 6.74 -3.46 6.98
C ASP A 385 8.09 -2.72 6.79
N LEU A 386 8.81 -3.05 5.72
CA LEU A 386 10.11 -2.46 5.42
C LEU A 386 10.02 -0.98 5.06
N LEU A 387 9.00 -0.56 4.30
CA LEU A 387 8.75 0.85 4.02
C LEU A 387 8.48 1.63 5.32
N GLN A 388 7.76 1.05 6.28
CA GLN A 388 7.53 1.69 7.57
C GLN A 388 8.83 1.85 8.36
N TYR A 389 9.69 0.83 8.38
CA TYR A 389 11.02 0.93 8.99
C TYR A 389 11.89 2.00 8.31
N TRP A 390 11.94 2.01 6.97
CA TRP A 390 12.76 2.94 6.23
C TRP A 390 12.26 4.38 6.28
N GLU A 391 11.01 4.63 6.62
CA GLU A 391 10.52 5.98 6.89
C GLU A 391 11.33 6.64 8.03
N GLU A 392 11.48 5.93 9.16
CA GLU A 392 12.13 6.44 10.37
C GLU A 392 13.66 6.20 10.39
N ASP A 393 14.19 5.27 9.60
CA ASP A 393 15.62 4.94 9.60
C ASP A 393 16.49 6.05 8.96
N PRO A 394 17.32 6.77 9.73
CA PRO A 394 18.13 7.87 9.20
C PRO A 394 19.25 7.38 8.27
N ALA A 395 19.67 6.11 8.34
CA ALA A 395 20.70 5.56 7.47
C ALA A 395 20.20 5.40 6.02
N THR A 396 18.91 5.12 5.84
CA THR A 396 18.31 4.92 4.52
C THR A 396 17.80 6.24 3.94
N LYS A 397 18.35 6.63 2.78
CA LYS A 397 17.97 7.84 2.01
C LYS A 397 17.17 7.52 0.75
N ALA A 398 17.35 6.33 0.16
CA ALA A 398 16.58 5.88 -1.01
C ALA A 398 16.20 4.41 -0.84
N VAL A 399 15.05 4.03 -1.40
CA VAL A 399 14.48 2.67 -1.29
C VAL A 399 14.36 2.05 -2.68
N GLY A 400 14.84 0.82 -2.84
CA GLY A 400 14.62 0.00 -4.03
C GLY A 400 13.82 -1.26 -3.69
N LEU A 401 12.70 -1.47 -4.38
CA LEU A 401 11.82 -2.63 -4.19
C LEU A 401 11.76 -3.45 -5.48
N TYR A 402 12.00 -4.76 -5.37
CA TYR A 402 11.65 -5.73 -6.40
C TYR A 402 10.43 -6.52 -5.93
N LEU A 403 9.28 -6.29 -6.59
CA LEU A 403 7.98 -6.82 -6.20
C LEU A 403 7.41 -7.71 -7.31
N GLU A 404 7.12 -8.97 -6.97
CA GLU A 404 6.38 -9.89 -7.84
C GLU A 404 4.88 -9.87 -7.52
N SER A 405 4.54 -9.59 -6.26
CA SER A 405 3.18 -9.41 -5.75
C SER A 405 3.12 -8.31 -4.69
N ILE A 406 1.92 -7.75 -4.49
CA ILE A 406 1.65 -6.80 -3.40
C ILE A 406 0.50 -7.40 -2.57
N GLY A 407 0.76 -7.67 -1.28
CA GLY A 407 -0.21 -8.37 -0.43
C GLY A 407 -1.43 -7.52 -0.06
N ASN A 408 -1.19 -6.30 0.41
CA ASN A 408 -2.23 -5.30 0.67
C ASN A 408 -1.85 -4.00 -0.05
N PRO A 409 -2.23 -3.84 -1.33
CA PRO A 409 -1.95 -2.67 -2.16
C PRO A 409 -2.52 -1.35 -1.64
N ARG A 410 -3.67 -1.36 -0.97
CA ARG A 410 -4.23 -0.15 -0.36
C ARG A 410 -3.33 0.35 0.77
N LYS A 411 -2.99 -0.53 1.71
CA LYS A 411 -2.00 -0.25 2.77
C LYS A 411 -0.64 0.12 2.16
N PHE A 412 -0.18 -0.60 1.14
CA PHE A 412 1.07 -0.31 0.43
C PHE A 412 1.05 1.09 -0.19
N SER A 413 0.01 1.48 -0.93
CA SER A 413 -0.11 2.80 -1.55
C SER A 413 -0.15 3.91 -0.50
N ARG A 414 -0.90 3.73 0.59
CA ARG A 414 -0.94 4.66 1.74
C ARG A 414 0.45 4.85 2.37
N ILE A 415 1.15 3.75 2.66
CA ILE A 415 2.51 3.78 3.25
C ILE A 415 3.49 4.39 2.25
N ALA A 416 3.48 3.94 1.00
CA ALA A 416 4.36 4.41 -0.05
C ALA A 416 4.18 5.91 -0.30
N ARG A 417 2.95 6.43 -0.41
CA ARG A 417 2.69 7.87 -0.56
C ARG A 417 3.30 8.68 0.57
N ARG A 418 3.22 8.18 1.81
CA ARG A 418 3.82 8.82 2.98
C ARG A 418 5.35 8.78 2.93
N VAL A 419 5.94 7.62 2.63
CA VAL A 419 7.39 7.44 2.52
C VAL A 419 7.97 8.26 1.36
N SER A 420 7.35 8.22 0.17
CA SER A 420 7.77 8.95 -1.03
C SER A 420 7.87 10.46 -0.82
N ARG A 421 7.08 11.05 0.09
CA ARG A 421 7.18 12.48 0.45
C ARG A 421 8.50 12.83 1.12
N VAL A 422 9.10 11.89 1.84
CA VAL A 422 10.34 12.09 2.59
C VAL A 422 11.55 11.44 1.93
N LYS A 423 11.39 10.28 1.30
CA LYS A 423 12.45 9.45 0.71
C LYS A 423 11.97 8.84 -0.61
N PRO A 424 12.77 8.88 -1.70
CA PRO A 424 12.38 8.28 -2.96
C PRO A 424 12.26 6.76 -2.86
N VAL A 425 11.21 6.22 -3.50
CA VAL A 425 10.92 4.79 -3.59
C VAL A 425 10.94 4.37 -5.06
N VAL A 426 11.89 3.53 -5.44
CA VAL A 426 12.03 2.97 -6.79
C VAL A 426 11.54 1.54 -6.80
N VAL A 427 10.58 1.21 -7.66
CA VAL A 427 10.00 -0.14 -7.74
C VAL A 427 10.23 -0.76 -9.11
N VAL A 428 10.73 -1.99 -9.10
CA VAL A 428 10.65 -2.92 -10.24
C VAL A 428 9.51 -3.88 -9.96
N LYS A 429 8.56 -3.95 -10.88
CA LYS A 429 7.53 -4.99 -10.90
C LYS A 429 7.56 -5.74 -12.22
N SER A 430 7.02 -6.96 -12.22
CA SER A 430 6.69 -7.66 -13.46
C SER A 430 5.38 -7.09 -14.04
N ASP A 431 5.19 -7.18 -15.36
CA ASP A 431 3.90 -6.88 -15.98
C ASP A 431 2.82 -7.89 -15.54
N LEU A 432 3.22 -9.06 -15.05
CA LEU A 432 2.34 -10.09 -14.49
C LEU A 432 1.92 -9.79 -13.03
N THR A 433 2.53 -8.78 -12.38
CA THR A 433 2.24 -8.46 -10.99
C THR A 433 0.78 -8.02 -10.83
N GLY A 434 0.02 -8.83 -10.08
CA GLY A 434 -1.43 -8.63 -9.89
C GLY A 434 -2.31 -9.29 -10.96
N GLN A 435 -1.71 -9.88 -11.99
CA GLN A 435 -2.37 -10.67 -13.03
C GLN A 435 -2.19 -12.17 -12.79
N GLU A 436 -1.02 -12.58 -12.31
CA GLU A 436 -0.69 -13.96 -11.96
C GLU A 436 -0.16 -14.07 -10.53
N LEU A 437 -0.28 -15.27 -9.95
CA LEU A 437 0.27 -15.58 -8.64
C LEU A 437 1.71 -16.08 -8.80
N PRO A 438 2.70 -15.36 -8.26
CA PRO A 438 4.05 -15.89 -8.18
C PRO A 438 4.08 -17.18 -7.33
N PRO A 439 4.92 -18.16 -7.67
CA PRO A 439 5.04 -19.39 -6.88
C PRO A 439 5.30 -19.09 -5.40
N GLY A 440 4.48 -19.67 -4.52
CA GLY A 440 4.61 -19.53 -3.08
C GLY A 440 3.99 -18.27 -2.46
N HIS A 441 3.54 -17.32 -3.29
CA HIS A 441 2.87 -16.12 -2.82
C HIS A 441 1.36 -16.37 -2.70
N GLN A 442 0.75 -15.85 -1.63
CA GLN A 442 -0.70 -15.89 -1.42
C GLN A 442 -1.23 -14.46 -1.46
N VAL A 443 -1.74 -14.04 -2.62
CA VAL A 443 -2.37 -12.73 -2.83
C VAL A 443 -3.67 -12.89 -3.63
N ARG A 444 -4.46 -11.83 -3.71
CA ARG A 444 -5.60 -11.77 -4.63
C ARG A 444 -5.13 -11.23 -5.98
N LEU A 445 -5.84 -11.59 -7.05
CA LEU A 445 -5.62 -11.04 -8.39
C LEU A 445 -6.57 -9.88 -8.64
N SER A 446 -6.14 -8.89 -9.41
CA SER A 446 -6.98 -7.73 -9.73
C SER A 446 -8.06 -8.11 -10.75
N GLY A 447 -9.29 -7.65 -10.52
CA GLY A 447 -10.37 -7.74 -11.51
C GLY A 447 -10.21 -6.73 -12.65
N LEU A 448 -9.33 -5.75 -12.50
CA LEU A 448 -8.98 -4.75 -13.52
C LEU A 448 -7.83 -5.22 -14.44
N ALA A 449 -7.11 -6.28 -14.08
CA ALA A 449 -5.97 -6.80 -14.82
C ALA A 449 -6.27 -7.10 -16.30
N GLU A 450 -7.44 -7.68 -16.60
CA GLU A 450 -7.84 -8.04 -17.97
C GLU A 450 -8.29 -6.82 -18.80
N ARG A 451 -8.64 -5.70 -18.15
CA ARG A 451 -9.26 -4.52 -18.80
C ARG A 451 -8.35 -3.30 -18.86
N ALA A 452 -7.31 -3.23 -18.04
CA ALA A 452 -6.45 -2.06 -17.93
C ALA A 452 -5.03 -2.44 -17.46
N GLY A 453 -4.13 -2.75 -18.40
CA GLY A 453 -2.72 -3.09 -18.12
C GLY A 453 -1.86 -1.98 -17.49
N GLY A 454 -2.45 -0.90 -17.01
CA GLY A 454 -1.77 0.25 -16.38
C GLY A 454 -2.39 0.74 -15.06
N ALA A 455 -3.50 0.17 -14.59
CA ALA A 455 -4.17 0.67 -13.37
C ALA A 455 -3.25 0.63 -12.13
N LEU A 456 -2.51 -0.47 -11.95
CA LEU A 456 -1.52 -0.56 -10.88
C LEU A 456 -0.40 0.48 -11.05
N ASP A 457 0.06 0.71 -12.28
CA ASP A 457 1.12 1.69 -12.58
C ASP A 457 0.69 3.12 -12.23
N GLU A 458 -0.55 3.49 -12.55
CA GLU A 458 -1.13 4.77 -12.17
C GLU A 458 -1.23 4.94 -10.66
N ILE A 459 -1.62 3.88 -9.94
CA ILE A 459 -1.72 3.88 -8.48
C ILE A 459 -0.33 4.03 -7.84
N LEU A 460 0.70 3.37 -8.38
CA LEU A 460 2.08 3.53 -7.93
C LEU A 460 2.57 4.97 -8.19
N ALA A 461 2.31 5.51 -9.37
CA ALA A 461 2.67 6.88 -9.73
C ALA A 461 1.99 7.91 -8.82
N GLN A 462 0.70 7.72 -8.49
CA GLN A 462 -0.03 8.56 -7.54
C GLN A 462 0.64 8.56 -6.15
N ALA A 463 1.18 7.42 -5.73
CA ALA A 463 1.92 7.27 -4.48
C ALA A 463 3.36 7.81 -4.54
N GLY A 464 3.76 8.45 -5.63
CA GLY A 464 5.12 9.00 -5.82
C GLY A 464 6.19 7.94 -6.00
N ILE A 465 5.80 6.71 -6.31
CA ILE A 465 6.74 5.63 -6.60
C ILE A 465 7.33 5.85 -7.99
N ILE A 466 8.65 5.74 -8.08
CA ILE A 466 9.36 5.76 -9.34
C ILE A 466 9.38 4.34 -9.91
N ARG A 467 8.65 4.12 -11.01
CA ARG A 467 8.69 2.83 -11.72
C ARG A 467 10.01 2.67 -12.47
N ALA A 468 10.63 1.51 -12.29
CA ALA A 468 11.70 1.00 -13.13
C ALA A 468 11.24 -0.27 -13.86
N ASP A 469 11.48 -0.32 -15.16
CA ASP A 469 11.14 -1.43 -16.05
C ASP A 469 12.15 -2.58 -15.98
N SER A 470 13.30 -2.35 -15.34
CA SER A 470 14.30 -3.40 -15.13
C SER A 470 15.15 -3.16 -13.89
N ILE A 471 15.82 -4.22 -13.43
CA ILE A 471 16.84 -4.14 -12.37
C ILE A 471 17.93 -3.13 -12.73
N ARG A 472 18.32 -3.05 -14.01
CA ARG A 472 19.34 -2.09 -14.46
C ARG A 472 18.87 -0.66 -14.19
N GLN A 473 17.67 -0.33 -14.66
CA GLN A 473 17.07 0.98 -14.51
C GLN A 473 16.82 1.35 -13.04
N LEU A 474 16.48 0.39 -12.18
CA LEU A 474 16.36 0.62 -10.74
C LEU A 474 17.66 1.19 -10.16
N PHE A 475 18.79 0.58 -10.49
CA PHE A 475 20.08 1.09 -10.02
C PHE A 475 20.51 2.36 -10.75
N ASP A 476 20.18 2.51 -12.03
CA ASP A 476 20.49 3.73 -12.78
C ASP A 476 19.78 4.97 -12.20
N ILE A 477 18.50 4.84 -11.83
CA ILE A 477 17.75 5.90 -11.12
C ILE A 477 18.33 6.12 -9.71
N THR A 478 18.59 5.04 -8.98
CA THR A 478 19.09 5.12 -7.59
C THR A 478 20.45 5.82 -7.48
N GLN A 479 21.29 5.73 -8.51
CA GLN A 479 22.55 6.47 -8.55
C GLN A 479 22.34 7.99 -8.43
N VAL A 480 21.38 8.57 -9.15
CA VAL A 480 21.06 10.00 -9.02
C VAL A 480 20.52 10.30 -7.62
N LEU A 481 19.53 9.52 -7.17
CA LEU A 481 18.83 9.74 -5.90
C LEU A 481 19.73 9.66 -4.65
N THR A 482 20.83 8.90 -4.73
CA THR A 482 21.75 8.71 -3.60
C THR A 482 22.99 9.57 -3.67
N ALA A 483 23.39 10.02 -4.87
CA ALA A 483 24.65 10.74 -5.08
C ALA A 483 24.49 12.23 -5.39
N GLN A 484 23.28 12.66 -5.80
CA GLN A 484 23.00 14.04 -6.25
C GLN A 484 21.83 14.66 -5.49
N ARG A 485 21.72 15.99 -5.58
CA ARG A 485 20.51 16.72 -5.19
C ARG A 485 19.37 16.42 -6.16
N LEU A 486 18.14 16.58 -5.70
CA LEU A 486 16.97 16.46 -6.56
C LEU A 486 16.89 17.63 -7.55
N PRO A 487 16.56 17.37 -8.84
CA PRO A 487 16.35 18.42 -9.84
C PRO A 487 15.27 19.42 -9.44
N THR A 488 15.45 20.69 -9.78
CA THR A 488 14.46 21.76 -9.52
C THR A 488 13.44 21.93 -10.64
N GLY A 489 13.67 21.30 -11.80
CA GLY A 489 12.82 21.43 -12.97
C GLY A 489 13.31 20.57 -14.14
N ARG A 490 12.63 20.69 -15.28
CA ARG A 490 12.85 19.85 -16.48
C ARG A 490 13.92 20.40 -17.44
N ARG A 491 14.48 21.58 -17.18
CA ARG A 491 15.40 22.22 -18.13
C ARG A 491 16.80 21.65 -17.98
N VAL A 492 17.36 21.13 -19.07
CA VAL A 492 18.65 20.45 -19.05
C VAL A 492 19.66 21.12 -19.97
N GLY A 493 20.87 21.31 -19.44
CA GLY A 493 22.05 21.73 -20.19
C GLY A 493 22.88 20.51 -20.58
N ILE A 494 23.38 20.48 -21.81
CA ILE A 494 24.21 19.38 -22.32
C ILE A 494 25.58 19.94 -22.70
N ILE A 495 26.64 19.33 -22.17
CA ILE A 495 28.03 19.68 -22.46
C ILE A 495 28.84 18.41 -22.74
N GLY A 496 29.70 18.44 -23.75
CA GLY A 496 30.62 17.34 -24.00
C GLY A 496 31.58 17.59 -25.16
N ASN A 497 32.50 16.66 -25.40
CA ASN A 497 33.52 16.76 -26.46
C ASN A 497 33.19 15.99 -27.75
N SER A 498 31.93 15.58 -27.90
CA SER A 498 31.44 14.80 -29.05
C SER A 498 30.08 15.29 -29.52
N ALA A 499 30.04 15.89 -30.71
CA ALA A 499 28.80 16.40 -31.32
C ALA A 499 27.77 15.28 -31.57
N ALA A 500 28.23 14.07 -31.91
CA ALA A 500 27.34 12.92 -32.11
C ALA A 500 26.67 12.51 -30.79
N MET A 501 27.43 12.46 -29.69
CA MET A 501 26.88 12.12 -28.38
C MET A 501 25.94 13.21 -27.86
N GLY A 502 26.28 14.49 -28.07
CA GLY A 502 25.39 15.61 -27.75
C GLY A 502 24.04 15.50 -28.48
N THR A 503 24.04 15.08 -29.76
CA THR A 503 22.81 14.88 -30.53
C THR A 503 21.94 13.76 -29.95
N LEU A 504 22.55 12.62 -29.57
CA LEU A 504 21.82 11.51 -28.95
C LEU A 504 21.21 11.93 -27.61
N LEU A 505 21.96 12.66 -26.78
CA LEU A 505 21.48 13.18 -25.51
C LEU A 505 20.30 14.14 -25.68
N VAL A 506 20.35 15.05 -26.66
CA VAL A 506 19.21 15.94 -26.96
C VAL A 506 17.97 15.16 -27.37
N GLN A 507 18.13 14.16 -28.23
CA GLN A 507 17.02 13.33 -28.71
C GLN A 507 16.40 12.53 -27.58
N ALA A 508 17.22 11.86 -26.77
CA ALA A 508 16.77 11.11 -25.61
C ALA A 508 16.09 12.03 -24.59
N ALA A 509 16.68 13.20 -24.28
CA ALA A 509 16.12 14.16 -23.33
C ALA A 509 14.72 14.60 -23.74
N ARG A 510 14.53 14.97 -25.01
CA ARG A 510 13.23 15.35 -25.55
C ARG A 510 12.22 14.20 -25.55
N ALA A 511 12.66 12.98 -25.82
CA ALA A 511 11.80 11.80 -25.81
C ALA A 511 11.27 11.48 -24.40
N GLU A 512 12.08 11.71 -23.36
CA GLU A 512 11.71 11.53 -21.96
C GLU A 512 11.07 12.79 -21.33
N GLY A 513 10.74 13.81 -22.12
CA GLY A 513 10.03 15.01 -21.65
C GLY A 513 10.89 16.06 -20.95
N LEU A 514 12.22 15.92 -20.98
CA LEU A 514 13.14 16.96 -20.54
C LEU A 514 13.24 18.08 -21.59
N VAL A 515 13.47 19.31 -21.14
CA VAL A 515 13.47 20.51 -21.96
C VAL A 515 14.90 20.94 -22.25
N VAL A 516 15.29 20.96 -23.52
CA VAL A 516 16.62 21.42 -23.97
C VAL A 516 16.43 22.73 -24.75
N ASP A 517 16.44 23.85 -24.03
CA ASP A 517 16.24 25.19 -24.61
C ASP A 517 17.56 25.92 -24.89
N CYS A 518 18.64 25.59 -24.18
CA CYS A 518 19.97 26.10 -24.46
C CYS A 518 20.70 25.26 -25.51
N ASP A 519 21.51 25.90 -26.35
CA ASP A 519 22.35 25.19 -27.31
C ASP A 519 23.34 24.27 -26.60
N PRO A 520 23.42 22.97 -26.95
CA PRO A 520 24.40 22.06 -26.40
C PRO A 520 25.83 22.54 -26.66
N VAL A 521 26.67 22.49 -25.64
CA VAL A 521 28.08 22.88 -25.76
C VAL A 521 28.88 21.68 -26.26
N SER A 522 29.26 21.72 -27.54
CA SER A 522 30.14 20.72 -28.16
C SER A 522 31.57 21.23 -28.23
N LEU A 523 32.41 20.77 -27.31
CA LEU A 523 33.84 21.06 -27.24
C LEU A 523 34.62 20.26 -28.29
N HIS A 524 35.85 20.68 -28.56
CA HIS A 524 36.76 19.93 -29.44
C HIS A 524 37.06 18.55 -28.84
N PRO A 525 37.21 17.47 -29.64
CA PRO A 525 37.52 16.16 -29.09
C PRO A 525 38.77 16.15 -28.20
N GLU A 526 39.81 16.89 -28.58
CA GLU A 526 41.07 17.07 -27.84
C GLU A 526 41.05 18.26 -26.87
N VAL A 527 39.87 18.58 -26.30
CA VAL A 527 39.72 19.68 -25.34
C VAL A 527 40.67 19.53 -24.15
N ARG A 528 41.22 20.66 -23.70
CA ARG A 528 42.07 20.72 -22.50
C ARG A 528 41.20 20.89 -21.23
N ALA A 529 41.73 20.51 -20.08
CA ALA A 529 40.98 20.56 -18.83
C ALA A 529 40.57 21.99 -18.41
N ASP A 530 41.40 22.99 -18.72
CA ASP A 530 41.11 24.42 -18.48
C ASP A 530 39.94 24.92 -19.35
N GLU A 531 39.92 24.56 -20.63
CA GLU A 531 38.82 24.89 -21.55
C GLU A 531 37.51 24.19 -21.16
N PHE A 532 37.57 22.92 -20.74
CA PHE A 532 36.41 22.19 -20.22
C PHE A 532 35.88 22.83 -18.94
N SER A 533 36.77 23.21 -18.02
CA SER A 533 36.45 23.90 -16.77
C SER A 533 35.72 25.23 -16.99
N GLU A 534 36.19 26.05 -17.92
CA GLU A 534 35.53 27.33 -18.27
C GLU A 534 34.14 27.11 -18.86
N ALA A 535 34.00 26.16 -19.79
CA ALA A 535 32.73 25.84 -20.42
C ALA A 535 31.70 25.27 -19.43
N LEU A 536 32.14 24.39 -18.52
CA LEU A 536 31.30 23.81 -17.47
C LEU A 536 30.86 24.87 -16.45
N ALA A 537 31.76 25.76 -16.04
CA ALA A 537 31.42 26.90 -15.17
C ALA A 537 30.39 27.82 -15.85
N GLY A 538 30.55 28.06 -17.15
CA GLY A 538 29.57 28.78 -17.97
C GLY A 538 28.19 28.13 -17.95
N MET A 539 28.12 26.80 -18.08
CA MET A 539 26.87 26.03 -18.00
C MET A 539 26.22 26.14 -16.61
N TYR A 540 26.99 25.97 -15.53
CA TYR A 540 26.46 26.10 -14.17
C TYR A 540 26.06 27.52 -13.78
N SER A 541 26.55 28.55 -14.48
CA SER A 541 26.15 29.94 -14.22
C SER A 541 24.78 30.32 -14.81
N ARG A 542 24.12 29.40 -15.52
CA ARG A 542 22.85 29.64 -16.18
C ARG A 542 21.66 29.40 -15.25
N ASP A 543 20.80 30.41 -15.11
CA ASP A 543 19.53 30.32 -14.37
C ASP A 543 18.42 29.55 -15.14
N ASP A 544 18.65 29.27 -16.42
CA ASP A 544 17.73 28.54 -17.29
C ASP A 544 18.01 27.02 -17.38
N VAL A 545 18.90 26.52 -16.53
CA VAL A 545 19.31 25.10 -16.47
C VAL A 545 19.11 24.56 -15.06
N ASP A 546 18.27 23.54 -14.92
CA ASP A 546 17.98 22.86 -13.66
C ASP A 546 18.88 21.63 -13.44
N SER A 547 19.36 21.02 -14.52
CA SER A 547 20.26 19.86 -14.48
C SER A 547 21.24 19.85 -15.64
N VAL A 548 22.43 19.27 -15.44
CA VAL A 548 23.50 19.23 -16.44
C VAL A 548 23.83 17.79 -16.79
N ILE A 549 23.86 17.47 -18.08
CA ILE A 549 24.33 16.20 -18.61
C ILE A 549 25.70 16.41 -19.25
N VAL A 550 26.71 15.74 -18.69
CA VAL A 550 28.07 15.82 -19.16
C VAL A 550 28.42 14.57 -19.94
N SER A 551 28.96 14.72 -21.14
CA SER A 551 29.50 13.60 -21.91
C SER A 551 30.97 13.80 -22.20
N PHE A 552 31.77 12.76 -21.93
CA PHE A 552 33.18 12.78 -22.26
C PHE A 552 33.60 11.47 -22.93
N THR A 553 34.20 11.60 -24.11
CA THR A 553 34.81 10.49 -24.85
C THR A 553 36.33 10.65 -24.82
N PRO A 554 37.10 9.63 -24.37
CA PRO A 554 38.55 9.72 -24.27
C PRO A 554 39.21 10.08 -25.62
N SER A 555 40.20 10.97 -25.60
CA SER A 555 40.94 11.43 -26.78
C SER A 555 42.41 11.75 -26.44
N ALA A 556 43.16 12.32 -27.39
CA ALA A 556 44.55 12.76 -27.17
C ALA A 556 44.68 14.08 -26.36
N GLY A 557 43.56 14.69 -25.96
CA GLY A 557 43.52 15.91 -25.14
C GLY A 557 43.72 15.64 -23.64
N ALA A 558 42.89 16.27 -22.81
CA ALA A 558 42.88 16.00 -21.37
C ALA A 558 42.56 14.54 -21.06
N SER A 559 43.17 14.01 -20.01
CA SER A 559 42.90 12.67 -19.52
C SER A 559 41.51 12.57 -18.86
N ASP A 560 40.93 11.36 -18.84
CA ASP A 560 39.67 11.08 -18.14
C ASP A 560 39.71 11.55 -16.67
N GLN A 561 40.86 11.40 -16.02
CA GLN A 561 41.06 11.80 -14.63
C GLN A 561 41.02 13.33 -14.45
N GLU A 562 41.72 14.08 -15.29
CA GLU A 562 41.70 15.56 -15.22
C GLU A 562 40.29 16.12 -15.44
N ILE A 563 39.53 15.53 -16.38
CA ILE A 563 38.14 15.93 -16.63
C ILE A 563 37.23 15.52 -15.46
N ALA A 564 37.41 14.34 -14.89
CA ALA A 564 36.63 13.87 -13.75
C ALA A 564 36.87 14.70 -12.48
N GLU A 565 38.11 15.11 -12.22
CA GLU A 565 38.48 16.03 -11.13
C GLU A 565 37.77 17.38 -11.30
N VAL A 566 37.89 18.01 -12.48
CA VAL A 566 37.20 19.29 -12.77
C VAL A 566 35.69 19.16 -12.63
N LEU A 567 35.10 18.10 -13.19
CA LEU A 567 33.66 17.86 -13.14
C LEU A 567 33.17 17.69 -11.71
N SER A 568 33.83 16.84 -10.92
CA SER A 568 33.40 16.55 -9.54
C SER A 568 33.53 17.77 -8.64
N GLU A 569 34.60 18.55 -8.75
CA GLU A 569 34.80 19.79 -7.98
C GLU A 569 33.74 20.84 -8.28
N GLN A 570 33.47 21.11 -9.56
CA GLN A 570 32.48 22.12 -9.95
C GLN A 570 31.04 21.66 -9.67
N ALA A 571 30.70 20.41 -10.00
CA ALA A 571 29.37 19.86 -9.75
C ALA A 571 29.03 19.82 -8.25
N ALA A 572 30.02 19.56 -7.39
CA ALA A 572 29.80 19.55 -5.95
C ALA A 572 29.43 20.94 -5.40
N GLN A 573 29.93 22.02 -6.02
CA GLN A 573 29.61 23.41 -5.66
C GLN A 573 28.32 23.91 -6.35
N ALA A 574 27.94 23.33 -7.48
CA ALA A 574 26.77 23.70 -8.24
C ALA A 574 25.44 23.38 -7.52
N ALA A 575 24.38 24.10 -7.90
CA ALA A 575 23.03 23.82 -7.43
C ALA A 575 22.34 22.75 -8.27
N GLN A 576 22.72 22.65 -9.55
CA GLN A 576 22.14 21.77 -10.55
C GLN A 576 22.48 20.30 -10.30
N THR A 577 21.50 19.43 -10.51
CA THR A 577 21.74 17.98 -10.56
C THR A 577 22.60 17.64 -11.77
N THR A 578 23.67 16.88 -11.57
CA THR A 578 24.60 16.53 -12.64
C THR A 578 24.68 15.02 -12.83
N VAL A 579 24.59 14.57 -14.09
CA VAL A 579 24.85 13.18 -14.49
C VAL A 579 25.89 13.15 -15.61
N ALA A 580 26.65 12.06 -15.69
CA ALA A 580 27.77 11.94 -16.62
C ALA A 580 27.67 10.71 -17.51
N CYS A 581 28.26 10.78 -18.71
CA CYS A 581 28.44 9.66 -19.62
C CYS A 581 29.93 9.57 -19.99
N PHE A 582 30.68 8.79 -19.19
CA PHE A 582 32.12 8.54 -19.41
C PHE A 582 32.30 7.10 -19.87
N SER A 583 32.94 6.89 -21.02
CA SER A 583 33.15 5.54 -21.55
C SER A 583 34.00 4.63 -20.65
N GLY A 584 34.88 5.20 -19.81
CA GLY A 584 35.80 4.47 -18.92
C GLY A 584 35.36 4.37 -17.44
N VAL A 585 34.41 5.18 -16.99
CA VAL A 585 33.99 5.27 -15.58
C VAL A 585 32.49 5.04 -15.49
N GLN A 586 32.05 4.03 -14.75
CA GLN A 586 30.64 3.73 -14.54
C GLN A 586 30.32 3.58 -13.05
N GLY A 587 29.21 4.18 -12.62
CA GLY A 587 28.77 4.13 -11.23
C GLY A 587 29.00 5.42 -10.46
N VAL A 588 28.81 5.30 -9.15
CA VAL A 588 29.22 6.25 -8.11
C VAL A 588 30.66 5.89 -7.72
N ARG A 589 31.63 6.56 -8.33
CA ARG A 589 33.06 6.23 -8.24
C ARG A 589 33.87 7.35 -7.59
N GLU A 590 35.03 7.00 -7.03
CA GLU A 590 35.87 7.95 -6.28
C GLU A 590 36.42 9.05 -7.20
N GLU A 591 36.72 8.70 -8.44
CA GLU A 591 37.20 9.59 -9.51
C GLU A 591 36.24 10.75 -9.82
N LEU A 592 34.94 10.56 -9.56
CA LEU A 592 33.90 11.58 -9.75
C LEU A 592 33.35 12.10 -8.43
N THR A 593 34.09 11.93 -7.33
CA THR A 593 33.68 12.33 -5.98
C THR A 593 34.48 13.55 -5.50
N ALA A 594 33.77 14.56 -5.01
CA ALA A 594 34.35 15.69 -4.28
C ALA A 594 33.67 15.84 -2.90
N PHE A 595 34.33 16.57 -1.99
CA PHE A 595 33.84 16.82 -0.64
C PHE A 595 33.52 18.31 -0.45
N VAL A 596 32.34 18.61 0.08
CA VAL A 596 31.93 19.98 0.41
C VAL A 596 31.64 20.12 1.90
N PRO A 597 31.77 21.32 2.49
CA PRO A 597 31.36 21.55 3.88
C PRO A 597 29.85 21.31 4.04
N GLY A 598 29.46 20.39 4.94
CA GLY A 598 28.07 20.15 5.31
C GLY A 598 27.55 21.10 6.40
N ASP A 599 26.26 20.96 6.74
CA ASP A 599 25.52 21.86 7.67
C ASP A 599 26.11 21.94 9.09
N GLU A 600 26.95 20.97 9.50
CA GLU A 600 27.65 20.95 10.80
C GLU A 600 29.18 20.94 10.68
N GLY A 601 29.73 21.33 9.52
CA GLY A 601 31.18 21.31 9.27
C GLY A 601 31.77 19.92 9.02
N THR A 602 30.93 18.88 8.94
CA THR A 602 31.31 17.55 8.45
C THR A 602 31.43 17.57 6.92
N PRO A 603 32.46 16.92 6.32
CA PRO A 603 32.56 16.85 4.87
C PRO A 603 31.41 16.02 4.29
N GLU A 604 30.57 16.64 3.47
CA GLU A 604 29.55 15.96 2.68
C GLU A 604 30.18 15.44 1.39
N ARG A 605 30.06 14.12 1.18
CA ARG A 605 30.49 13.47 -0.06
C ARG A 605 29.48 13.75 -1.17
N ARG A 606 29.95 14.26 -2.32
CA ARG A 606 29.15 14.43 -3.53
C ARG A 606 29.79 13.73 -4.70
N THR A 607 29.02 12.91 -5.41
CA THR A 607 29.55 12.13 -6.53
C THR A 607 28.66 12.33 -7.75
N VAL A 608 29.27 12.64 -8.89
CA VAL A 608 28.54 12.67 -10.17
C VAL A 608 28.39 11.22 -10.67
N PRO A 609 27.17 10.67 -10.76
CA PRO A 609 26.98 9.32 -11.26
C PRO A 609 27.29 9.27 -12.76
N SER A 610 28.07 8.27 -13.17
CA SER A 610 28.41 8.05 -14.57
C SER A 610 27.75 6.81 -15.16
N TYR A 611 27.19 6.97 -16.35
CA TYR A 611 26.44 5.96 -17.08
C TYR A 611 27.22 5.50 -18.31
N PHE A 612 26.93 4.27 -18.73
CA PHE A 612 27.55 3.69 -19.91
C PHE A 612 26.92 4.27 -21.20
N GLY A 613 25.58 4.34 -21.24
CA GLY A 613 24.83 4.86 -22.37
C GLY A 613 24.18 6.22 -22.08
N PRO A 614 24.06 7.10 -23.10
CA PRO A 614 23.37 8.38 -22.95
C PRO A 614 21.89 8.22 -22.57
N GLU A 615 21.22 7.19 -23.08
CA GLU A 615 19.81 6.92 -22.77
C GLU A 615 19.61 6.58 -21.29
N ASP A 616 20.48 5.74 -20.70
CA ASP A 616 20.41 5.35 -19.30
C ASP A 616 20.53 6.58 -18.37
N ALA A 617 21.45 7.49 -18.68
CA ALA A 617 21.64 8.74 -17.93
C ALA A 617 20.41 9.65 -18.00
N VAL A 618 19.88 9.83 -19.21
CA VAL A 618 18.71 10.67 -19.45
C VAL A 618 17.47 10.10 -18.76
N ILE A 619 17.21 8.81 -18.89
CA ILE A 619 16.06 8.14 -18.26
C ILE A 619 16.14 8.26 -16.74
N ALA A 620 17.32 8.01 -16.16
CA ALA A 620 17.54 8.17 -14.72
C ALA A 620 17.26 9.61 -14.25
N LEU A 621 17.75 10.61 -14.99
CA LEU A 621 17.53 12.02 -14.70
C LEU A 621 16.05 12.41 -14.86
N ALA A 622 15.38 11.96 -15.92
CA ALA A 622 13.98 12.24 -16.19
C ALA A 622 13.08 11.70 -15.08
N ARG A 623 13.22 10.43 -14.72
CA ARG A 623 12.43 9.81 -13.64
C ARG A 623 12.70 10.46 -12.29
N THR A 624 13.95 10.86 -12.02
CA THR A 624 14.29 11.61 -10.80
C THR A 624 13.69 13.01 -10.79
N THR A 625 13.61 13.66 -11.96
CA THR A 625 12.98 14.97 -12.14
C THR A 625 11.47 14.88 -11.91
N ASP A 626 10.80 13.89 -12.50
CA ASP A 626 9.36 13.67 -12.30
C ASP A 626 9.03 13.42 -10.82
N TYR A 627 9.86 12.66 -10.11
CA TYR A 627 9.73 12.49 -8.67
C TYR A 627 9.94 13.80 -7.90
N ALA A 628 10.97 14.58 -8.25
CA ALA A 628 11.25 15.85 -7.58
C ALA A 628 10.09 16.84 -7.74
N MET A 629 9.49 16.87 -8.93
CA MET A 629 8.29 17.65 -9.21
C MET A 629 7.10 17.14 -8.40
N TRP A 630 6.80 15.84 -8.48
CA TRP A 630 5.72 15.23 -7.68
C TRP A 630 5.86 15.53 -6.19
N ARG A 631 7.09 15.45 -5.65
CA ARG A 631 7.37 15.72 -4.23
C ARG A 631 7.12 17.18 -3.86
N GLY A 632 7.31 18.10 -4.81
CA GLY A 632 7.10 19.54 -4.62
C GLY A 632 5.66 20.00 -4.91
N GLU A 633 4.81 19.13 -5.46
CA GLU A 633 3.41 19.46 -5.77
C GLU A 633 2.54 19.53 -4.51
N ASP A 634 1.47 20.33 -4.60
CA ASP A 634 0.38 20.24 -3.64
C ASP A 634 -0.46 18.99 -3.96
N HIS A 635 -0.57 18.10 -2.98
CA HIS A 635 -1.32 16.85 -3.10
C HIS A 635 -2.79 16.99 -2.67
N GLY A 636 -3.22 18.19 -2.29
CA GLY A 636 -4.58 18.46 -1.88
C GLY A 636 -4.94 17.90 -0.51
N HIS A 637 -6.22 17.98 -0.19
CA HIS A 637 -6.80 17.44 1.04
C HIS A 637 -8.00 16.56 0.75
N TYR A 638 -8.36 15.70 1.71
CA TYR A 638 -9.62 14.97 1.64
C TYR A 638 -10.76 15.95 1.97
N PRO A 639 -11.71 16.17 1.06
CA PRO A 639 -12.80 17.11 1.31
C PRO A 639 -13.86 16.48 2.23
N GLU A 640 -14.35 17.27 3.19
CA GLU A 640 -15.57 16.94 3.93
C GLU A 640 -16.78 17.23 3.03
N LEU A 641 -17.53 16.19 2.69
CA LEU A 641 -18.66 16.29 1.76
C LEU A 641 -19.98 16.43 2.52
N ASP A 642 -20.73 17.49 2.22
CA ASP A 642 -22.08 17.69 2.73
C ASP A 642 -23.11 16.74 2.11
N GLY A 643 -24.19 16.49 2.87
CA GLY A 643 -25.35 15.74 2.40
C GLY A 643 -25.16 14.23 2.28
N ILE A 644 -24.17 13.66 3.00
CA ILE A 644 -23.95 12.22 3.08
C ILE A 644 -24.74 11.62 4.27
N ASP A 645 -25.62 10.67 3.97
CA ASP A 645 -26.34 9.85 4.94
C ASP A 645 -25.88 8.39 4.84
N ARG A 646 -24.80 8.06 5.58
CA ARG A 646 -24.25 6.70 5.65
C ARG A 646 -25.26 5.69 6.19
N ARG A 647 -26.19 6.10 7.05
CA ARG A 647 -27.19 5.22 7.67
C ARG A 647 -28.24 4.80 6.64
N ALA A 648 -28.74 5.74 5.84
CA ALA A 648 -29.66 5.44 4.76
C ALA A 648 -29.01 4.55 3.70
N ALA A 649 -27.78 4.84 3.30
CA ALA A 649 -27.03 4.00 2.35
C ALA A 649 -26.83 2.56 2.86
N ARG A 650 -26.43 2.40 4.13
CA ARG A 650 -26.30 1.09 4.79
C ARG A 650 -27.61 0.32 4.77
N SER A 651 -28.72 0.96 5.13
CA SER A 651 -30.04 0.31 5.13
C SER A 651 -30.45 -0.22 3.75
N VAL A 652 -30.13 0.50 2.67
CA VAL A 652 -30.43 0.05 1.29
C VAL A 652 -29.56 -1.14 0.91
N ILE A 653 -28.27 -1.11 1.26
CA ILE A 653 -27.31 -2.18 0.96
C ILE A 653 -27.65 -3.45 1.72
N ASP A 654 -27.84 -3.35 3.04
CA ASP A 654 -28.14 -4.49 3.90
C ASP A 654 -29.47 -5.15 3.49
N SER A 655 -30.53 -4.35 3.26
CA SER A 655 -31.81 -4.88 2.79
C SER A 655 -31.72 -5.60 1.44
N ALA A 656 -30.81 -5.19 0.56
CA ALA A 656 -30.63 -5.85 -0.73
C ALA A 656 -29.77 -7.12 -0.61
N LEU A 657 -28.82 -7.16 0.33
CA LEU A 657 -27.98 -8.33 0.59
C LEU A 657 -28.73 -9.42 1.36
N ASP A 658 -29.66 -9.04 2.25
CA ASP A 658 -30.53 -9.96 2.99
C ASP A 658 -31.44 -10.80 2.08
N GLU A 659 -31.67 -10.36 0.83
CA GLU A 659 -32.45 -11.09 -0.18
C GLU A 659 -31.67 -12.23 -0.85
N VAL A 660 -30.36 -12.34 -0.61
CA VAL A 660 -29.51 -13.38 -1.19
C VAL A 660 -28.99 -14.34 -0.12
N ASP A 661 -29.33 -15.61 -0.29
CA ASP A 661 -28.78 -16.68 0.52
C ASP A 661 -27.34 -17.00 0.10
N GLY A 662 -26.36 -16.74 0.99
CA GLY A 662 -24.96 -17.14 0.83
C GLY A 662 -24.06 -16.13 0.11
N GLU A 663 -22.94 -16.61 -0.44
CA GLU A 663 -21.99 -15.79 -1.20
C GLU A 663 -22.52 -15.52 -2.61
N GLY A 664 -22.94 -14.28 -2.89
CA GLY A 664 -23.54 -13.92 -4.18
C GLY A 664 -23.42 -12.45 -4.53
N THR A 665 -23.79 -12.10 -5.77
CA THR A 665 -23.87 -10.71 -6.23
C THR A 665 -25.31 -10.30 -6.51
N VAL A 666 -25.68 -9.07 -6.13
CA VAL A 666 -27.00 -8.49 -6.37
C VAL A 666 -26.86 -7.25 -7.24
N VAL A 667 -27.66 -7.15 -8.29
CA VAL A 667 -27.82 -5.89 -9.02
C VAL A 667 -28.95 -5.11 -8.38
N LEU A 668 -28.69 -3.88 -7.93
CA LEU A 668 -29.74 -3.05 -7.33
C LEU A 668 -30.81 -2.68 -8.35
N THR A 669 -32.07 -2.67 -7.90
CA THR A 669 -33.19 -2.16 -8.69
C THR A 669 -33.03 -0.65 -8.93
N PRO A 670 -33.68 -0.08 -9.97
CA PRO A 670 -33.60 1.36 -10.23
C PRO A 670 -34.06 2.24 -9.07
N SER A 671 -35.06 1.80 -8.29
CA SER A 671 -35.54 2.53 -7.10
C SER A 671 -34.48 2.56 -5.99
N ARG A 672 -33.96 1.40 -5.60
CA ARG A 672 -32.89 1.28 -4.59
C ARG A 672 -31.62 1.99 -5.02
N THR A 673 -31.27 1.94 -6.30
CA THR A 673 -30.12 2.67 -6.86
C THR A 673 -30.28 4.18 -6.69
N ARG A 674 -31.48 4.74 -6.93
CA ARG A 674 -31.75 6.16 -6.71
C ARG A 674 -31.72 6.54 -5.23
N GLU A 675 -32.25 5.69 -4.35
CA GLU A 675 -32.19 5.91 -2.89
C GLU A 675 -30.75 5.93 -2.40
N LEU A 676 -29.92 4.98 -2.83
CA LEU A 676 -28.49 4.93 -2.51
C LEU A 676 -27.75 6.16 -3.06
N ALA A 677 -27.97 6.53 -4.33
CA ALA A 677 -27.35 7.70 -4.94
C ALA A 677 -27.74 9.00 -4.20
N LYS A 678 -29.02 9.16 -3.83
CA LYS A 678 -29.52 10.31 -3.07
C LYS A 678 -28.88 10.40 -1.69
N ALA A 679 -28.63 9.28 -1.02
CA ALA A 679 -27.94 9.24 0.27
C ALA A 679 -26.51 9.80 0.21
N TYR A 680 -25.90 9.90 -0.98
CA TYR A 680 -24.61 10.53 -1.22
C TYR A 680 -24.71 11.86 -1.97
N GLY A 681 -25.91 12.45 -2.08
CA GLY A 681 -26.16 13.71 -2.78
C GLY A 681 -26.11 13.61 -4.31
N ILE A 682 -26.09 12.40 -4.88
CA ILE A 682 -26.02 12.19 -6.33
C ILE A 682 -27.44 12.17 -6.92
N SER A 683 -27.72 13.12 -7.81
CA SER A 683 -29.03 13.25 -8.47
C SER A 683 -29.00 12.67 -9.88
N VAL A 684 -29.82 11.64 -10.11
CA VAL A 684 -30.00 11.02 -11.43
C VAL A 684 -31.17 11.67 -12.15
N LEU A 685 -31.01 12.00 -13.44
CA LEU A 685 -32.12 12.54 -14.23
C LEU A 685 -33.29 11.54 -14.27
N PRO A 686 -34.52 12.02 -14.01
CA PRO A 686 -35.69 11.15 -13.94
C PRO A 686 -35.95 10.48 -15.29
N HIS A 687 -36.29 9.19 -15.24
CA HIS A 687 -36.79 8.43 -16.37
C HIS A 687 -37.98 7.59 -15.91
N VAL A 688 -38.84 7.27 -16.86
CA VAL A 688 -40.00 6.40 -16.65
C VAL A 688 -39.80 5.17 -17.53
N THR A 689 -39.76 3.99 -16.90
CA THR A 689 -39.76 2.72 -17.61
C THR A 689 -41.17 2.43 -18.10
N THR A 690 -41.30 2.13 -19.38
CA THR A 690 -42.59 1.94 -20.05
C THR A 690 -42.60 0.64 -20.82
N SER A 691 -43.74 -0.04 -20.84
CA SER A 691 -43.93 -1.31 -21.56
C SER A 691 -44.85 -1.15 -22.77
N SER A 692 -45.43 0.05 -22.97
CA SER A 692 -46.25 0.39 -24.14
C SER A 692 -45.99 1.80 -24.66
N VAL A 693 -46.31 2.03 -25.93
CA VAL A 693 -46.17 3.35 -26.56
C VAL A 693 -47.07 4.41 -25.90
N ASP A 694 -48.25 4.03 -25.41
CA ASP A 694 -49.16 4.95 -24.73
C ASP A 694 -48.60 5.43 -23.38
N GLU A 695 -47.98 4.52 -22.62
CA GLU A 695 -47.23 4.87 -21.41
C GLU A 695 -46.03 5.77 -21.74
N ALA A 696 -45.33 5.49 -22.84
CA ALA A 696 -44.18 6.28 -23.27
C ALA A 696 -44.55 7.72 -23.67
N LEU A 697 -45.71 7.90 -24.31
CA LEU A 697 -46.27 9.21 -24.61
C LEU A 697 -46.66 9.97 -23.35
N ALA A 698 -47.37 9.32 -22.43
CA ALA A 698 -47.74 9.93 -21.15
C ALA A 698 -46.50 10.35 -20.33
N ALA A 699 -45.46 9.50 -20.32
CA ALA A 699 -44.18 9.81 -19.70
C ALA A 699 -43.47 10.99 -20.36
N ALA A 700 -43.48 11.08 -21.69
CA ALA A 700 -42.85 12.19 -22.42
C ALA A 700 -43.58 13.52 -22.18
N ASP A 701 -44.91 13.51 -22.08
CA ASP A 701 -45.70 14.69 -21.74
C ASP A 701 -45.42 15.18 -20.30
N GLU A 702 -45.18 14.25 -19.36
CA GLU A 702 -44.80 14.58 -17.98
C GLU A 702 -43.36 15.09 -17.87
N LEU A 703 -42.41 14.43 -18.55
CA LEU A 703 -40.98 14.74 -18.49
C LEU A 703 -40.60 15.98 -19.31
N GLY A 704 -41.37 16.26 -20.37
CA GLY A 704 -41.15 17.35 -21.32
C GLY A 704 -40.14 16.99 -22.43
N TYR A 705 -40.51 17.33 -23.66
CA TYR A 705 -39.66 17.19 -24.85
C TYR A 705 -38.47 18.18 -24.87
N PRO A 706 -37.32 17.86 -25.51
CA PRO A 706 -37.05 16.59 -26.19
C PRO A 706 -36.70 15.44 -25.22
N VAL A 707 -37.08 14.22 -25.61
CA VAL A 707 -36.84 13.00 -24.84
C VAL A 707 -35.93 12.02 -25.60
N ALA A 708 -35.45 11.02 -24.88
CA ALA A 708 -34.71 9.88 -25.39
C ALA A 708 -35.42 8.59 -25.00
N LEU A 709 -35.37 7.60 -25.91
CA LEU A 709 -35.80 6.22 -25.65
C LEU A 709 -34.57 5.34 -25.48
N LYS A 710 -34.54 4.54 -24.41
CA LYS A 710 -33.43 3.65 -24.09
C LYS A 710 -33.95 2.25 -23.76
N ALA A 711 -33.49 1.24 -24.49
CA ALA A 711 -33.82 -0.14 -24.19
C ALA A 711 -33.29 -0.53 -22.79
N VAL A 712 -34.14 -1.16 -21.98
CA VAL A 712 -33.74 -1.72 -20.68
C VAL A 712 -32.89 -2.98 -20.86
N HIS A 713 -33.06 -3.69 -21.98
CA HIS A 713 -32.35 -4.93 -22.30
C HIS A 713 -30.82 -4.78 -22.21
N THR A 714 -30.17 -5.65 -21.44
CA THR A 714 -28.76 -5.53 -21.01
C THR A 714 -27.75 -5.45 -22.17
N ARG A 715 -28.02 -6.09 -23.31
CA ARG A 715 -27.13 -6.04 -24.49
C ARG A 715 -27.30 -4.79 -25.35
N LEU A 716 -28.43 -4.09 -25.21
CA LEU A 716 -28.79 -2.92 -26.04
C LEU A 716 -28.68 -1.61 -25.25
N ARG A 717 -28.73 -1.67 -23.92
CA ARG A 717 -28.60 -0.52 -23.04
C ARG A 717 -27.28 0.21 -23.33
N HIS A 718 -27.37 1.50 -23.63
CA HIS A 718 -26.24 2.37 -24.02
C HIS A 718 -25.60 2.10 -25.40
N ARG A 719 -26.15 1.19 -26.21
CA ARG A 719 -25.61 0.82 -27.54
C ARG A 719 -26.41 1.46 -28.67
N MET A 720 -26.15 2.74 -28.93
CA MET A 720 -26.84 3.52 -29.96
C MET A 720 -26.67 2.92 -31.36
N GLU A 721 -25.47 2.39 -31.65
CA GLU A 721 -25.11 1.78 -32.93
C GLU A 721 -25.85 0.46 -33.21
N LEU A 722 -26.42 -0.18 -32.17
CA LEU A 722 -27.31 -1.33 -32.31
C LEU A 722 -28.79 -0.93 -32.32
N GLY A 723 -29.11 0.36 -32.25
CA GLY A 723 -30.49 0.87 -32.21
C GLY A 723 -31.15 0.80 -30.83
N GLY A 724 -30.41 0.48 -29.77
CA GLY A 724 -30.93 0.42 -28.40
C GLY A 724 -31.16 1.78 -27.74
N VAL A 725 -30.74 2.87 -28.39
CA VAL A 725 -30.92 4.25 -27.93
C VAL A 725 -31.36 5.14 -29.09
N ARG A 726 -32.43 5.91 -28.88
CA ARG A 726 -32.90 7.00 -29.75
C ARG A 726 -32.88 8.30 -28.97
N LEU A 727 -32.30 9.35 -29.56
CA LEU A 727 -32.11 10.65 -28.93
C LEU A 727 -32.81 11.73 -29.76
N ASN A 728 -33.01 12.91 -29.15
CA ASN A 728 -33.58 14.09 -29.82
C ASN A 728 -34.97 13.85 -30.42
N ILE A 729 -35.83 13.15 -29.68
CA ILE A 729 -37.24 13.01 -30.04
C ILE A 729 -37.95 14.28 -29.57
N GLU A 730 -38.45 15.07 -30.50
CA GLU A 730 -39.04 16.39 -30.23
C GLU A 730 -40.58 16.36 -30.22
N THR A 731 -41.19 15.32 -30.80
CA THR A 731 -42.65 15.24 -30.96
C THR A 731 -43.22 13.87 -30.59
N ALA A 732 -44.53 13.85 -30.32
CA ALA A 732 -45.29 12.62 -30.07
C ALA A 732 -45.37 11.68 -31.30
N GLU A 733 -45.23 12.21 -32.52
CA GLU A 733 -45.20 11.40 -33.73
C GLU A 733 -43.87 10.66 -33.86
N GLU A 734 -42.76 11.39 -33.73
CA GLU A 734 -41.40 10.80 -33.70
C GLU A 734 -41.26 9.77 -32.59
N LEU A 735 -41.83 10.02 -31.41
CA LEU A 735 -41.77 9.09 -30.29
C LEU A 735 -42.41 7.75 -30.62
N ARG A 736 -43.57 7.75 -31.29
CA ARG A 736 -44.26 6.50 -31.66
C ARG A 736 -43.41 5.67 -32.62
N ASP A 737 -42.88 6.33 -33.65
CA ASP A 737 -42.07 5.66 -34.68
C ASP A 737 -40.77 5.11 -34.11
N ASP A 738 -40.08 5.87 -33.26
CA ASP A 738 -38.84 5.44 -32.63
C ASP A 738 -39.08 4.36 -31.57
N TYR A 739 -40.20 4.39 -30.84
CA TYR A 739 -40.57 3.35 -29.88
C TYR A 739 -40.80 2.00 -30.57
N GLU A 740 -41.57 1.99 -31.67
CA GLU A 740 -41.79 0.81 -32.52
C GLU A 740 -40.47 0.24 -33.06
N GLN A 741 -39.55 1.10 -33.50
CA GLN A 741 -38.23 0.68 -33.95
C GLN A 741 -37.40 0.04 -32.84
N VAL A 742 -37.29 0.69 -31.67
CA VAL A 742 -36.53 0.14 -30.53
C VAL A 742 -37.12 -1.20 -30.08
N ARG A 743 -38.46 -1.32 -30.05
CA ARG A 743 -39.14 -2.59 -29.78
C ARG A 743 -38.76 -3.67 -30.80
N GLY A 744 -38.79 -3.34 -32.09
CA GLY A 744 -38.38 -4.26 -33.16
C GLY A 744 -36.91 -4.70 -33.06
N VAL A 745 -36.03 -3.83 -32.58
CA VAL A 745 -34.65 -4.22 -32.25
C VAL A 745 -34.63 -5.19 -31.08
N ILE A 746 -35.32 -4.91 -29.97
CA ILE A 746 -35.39 -5.81 -28.81
C ILE A 746 -35.90 -7.21 -29.22
N ASP A 747 -36.97 -7.26 -30.03
CA ASP A 747 -37.54 -8.50 -30.60
C ASP A 747 -36.50 -9.35 -31.32
N SER A 748 -35.54 -8.72 -32.01
CA SER A 748 -34.48 -9.46 -32.72
C SER A 748 -33.49 -10.16 -31.79
N PHE A 749 -33.41 -9.76 -30.52
CA PHE A 749 -32.51 -10.33 -29.51
C PHE A 749 -33.19 -11.28 -28.53
N THR A 750 -34.50 -11.14 -28.30
CA THR A 750 -35.26 -11.96 -27.34
C THR A 750 -36.63 -12.34 -27.91
N GLN A 751 -36.98 -13.64 -27.88
CA GLN A 751 -38.29 -14.13 -28.35
C GLN A 751 -39.37 -14.18 -27.25
N GLU A 752 -39.00 -13.99 -25.97
CA GLU A 752 -39.92 -13.91 -24.82
C GLU A 752 -39.34 -12.99 -23.72
N GLY A 753 -40.18 -12.13 -23.12
CA GLY A 753 -39.84 -11.24 -21.98
C GLY A 753 -39.90 -9.73 -22.29
N PRO A 754 -40.09 -8.85 -21.28
CA PRO A 754 -40.72 -7.54 -21.47
C PRO A 754 -39.91 -6.53 -22.31
N TYR A 755 -40.61 -5.77 -23.15
CA TYR A 755 -40.10 -4.71 -24.02
C TYR A 755 -39.92 -3.39 -23.29
N ASP A 756 -39.34 -3.43 -22.11
CA ASP A 756 -39.24 -2.23 -21.28
C ASP A 756 -38.27 -1.23 -21.93
N ILE A 757 -38.79 -0.03 -22.16
CA ILE A 757 -38.08 1.11 -22.74
C ILE A 757 -38.18 2.27 -21.75
N ASP A 758 -37.02 2.80 -21.36
CA ASP A 758 -36.93 3.99 -20.51
C ASP A 758 -37.15 5.24 -21.39
N VAL A 759 -38.16 6.04 -21.04
CA VAL A 759 -38.33 7.41 -21.54
C VAL A 759 -37.63 8.36 -20.58
N GLN A 760 -36.67 9.14 -21.09
CA GLN A 760 -35.89 10.07 -20.28
C GLN A 760 -35.78 11.44 -20.95
N ARG A 761 -35.89 12.51 -20.17
CA ARG A 761 -35.62 13.87 -20.65
C ARG A 761 -34.18 14.00 -21.14
N MET A 762 -33.98 14.65 -22.29
CA MET A 762 -32.64 14.94 -22.80
C MET A 762 -31.92 15.95 -21.89
N ALA A 763 -30.69 15.61 -21.48
CA ALA A 763 -29.79 16.60 -20.91
C ALA A 763 -29.36 17.62 -22.00
N PRO A 764 -29.01 18.86 -21.63
CA PRO A 764 -28.42 19.81 -22.56
C PRO A 764 -27.17 19.23 -23.27
N PRO A 765 -26.86 19.69 -24.50
CA PRO A 765 -25.69 19.22 -25.23
C PRO A 765 -24.40 19.41 -24.43
N GLY A 766 -23.55 18.39 -24.43
CA GLY A 766 -22.35 18.35 -23.62
C GLY A 766 -21.43 17.19 -23.96
N THR A 767 -20.33 17.08 -23.23
CA THR A 767 -19.39 15.96 -23.35
C THR A 767 -19.83 14.83 -22.42
N ALA A 768 -20.09 13.66 -22.98
CA ALA A 768 -20.42 12.48 -22.19
C ALA A 768 -19.16 11.84 -21.59
N CYS A 769 -19.20 11.55 -20.29
CA CYS A 769 -18.16 10.91 -19.51
C CYS A 769 -18.71 9.66 -18.80
N VAL A 770 -17.79 8.88 -18.25
CA VAL A 770 -18.06 7.68 -17.46
C VAL A 770 -17.29 7.80 -16.16
N VAL A 771 -17.99 7.62 -15.04
CA VAL A 771 -17.38 7.44 -13.72
C VAL A 771 -17.72 6.04 -13.26
N ARG A 772 -16.71 5.25 -12.88
CA ARG A 772 -16.91 3.94 -12.25
C ARG A 772 -16.23 3.90 -10.90
N GLY A 773 -16.73 3.05 -10.03
CA GLY A 773 -16.09 2.73 -8.76
C GLY A 773 -16.40 1.30 -8.34
N GLY A 774 -15.66 0.77 -7.38
CA GLY A 774 -15.97 -0.52 -6.77
C GLY A 774 -14.78 -1.10 -6.02
N GLU A 775 -15.00 -2.23 -5.37
CA GLU A 775 -13.94 -2.96 -4.67
C GLU A 775 -13.21 -3.93 -5.62
N ASP A 776 -11.98 -3.60 -5.97
CA ASP A 776 -11.06 -4.53 -6.63
C ASP A 776 -10.43 -5.49 -5.61
N PRO A 777 -10.36 -6.82 -5.88
CA PRO A 777 -9.85 -7.78 -4.91
C PRO A 777 -8.40 -7.56 -4.49
N LEU A 778 -7.57 -6.98 -5.37
CA LEU A 778 -6.17 -6.67 -5.10
C LEU A 778 -6.05 -5.23 -4.59
N LEU A 779 -6.60 -4.25 -5.31
CA LEU A 779 -6.33 -2.83 -5.08
C LEU A 779 -7.21 -2.18 -3.99
N GLY A 780 -8.32 -2.82 -3.60
CA GLY A 780 -9.32 -2.23 -2.71
C GLY A 780 -10.28 -1.30 -3.46
N PRO A 781 -10.78 -0.22 -2.85
CA PRO A 781 -11.75 0.66 -3.50
C PRO A 781 -11.07 1.49 -4.58
N VAL A 782 -11.43 1.26 -5.84
CA VAL A 782 -10.90 1.97 -7.00
C VAL A 782 -11.99 2.82 -7.62
N VAL A 783 -11.64 4.04 -8.03
CA VAL A 783 -12.47 4.92 -8.84
C VAL A 783 -11.79 5.09 -10.20
N SER A 784 -12.58 5.12 -11.27
CA SER A 784 -12.08 5.40 -12.60
C SER A 784 -12.92 6.44 -13.36
N PHE A 785 -12.24 7.15 -14.24
CA PHE A 785 -12.83 8.20 -15.07
C PHE A 785 -12.39 8.03 -16.53
N SER A 786 -13.34 8.23 -17.44
CA SER A 786 -13.06 8.31 -18.88
C SER A 786 -14.10 9.14 -19.62
N LEU A 787 -13.83 9.48 -20.88
CA LEU A 787 -14.88 9.95 -21.78
C LEU A 787 -15.71 8.77 -22.29
N SER A 788 -17.00 8.99 -22.54
CA SER A 788 -17.87 7.93 -23.08
C SER A 788 -17.55 7.67 -24.56
N GLY A 789 -17.32 6.41 -24.91
CA GLY A 789 -17.11 5.98 -26.29
C GLY A 789 -16.39 4.63 -26.37
N ASP A 790 -16.74 3.83 -27.37
CA ASP A 790 -16.12 2.52 -27.67
C ASP A 790 -14.61 2.63 -27.90
N THR A 791 -14.18 3.70 -28.57
CA THR A 791 -12.77 3.96 -28.89
C THR A 791 -11.97 4.24 -27.61
N THR A 792 -12.58 4.94 -26.63
CA THR A 792 -11.95 5.21 -25.33
C THR A 792 -11.74 3.90 -24.57
N GLU A 793 -12.71 2.99 -24.58
CA GLU A 793 -12.60 1.66 -23.98
C GLU A 793 -11.54 0.80 -24.70
N LEU A 794 -11.51 0.82 -26.03
CA LEU A 794 -10.58 0.03 -26.84
C LEU A 794 -9.11 0.46 -26.68
N VAL A 795 -8.86 1.77 -26.57
CA VAL A 795 -7.50 2.33 -26.43
C VAL A 795 -7.05 2.37 -24.95
N GLY A 796 -7.95 2.05 -24.01
CA GLY A 796 -7.67 2.10 -22.58
C GLY A 796 -7.39 3.51 -22.07
N ASP A 797 -8.07 4.52 -22.62
CA ASP A 797 -7.94 5.92 -22.19
C ASP A 797 -8.81 6.19 -20.95
N ILE A 798 -8.42 5.56 -19.84
CA ILE A 798 -9.13 5.53 -18.57
C ILE A 798 -8.15 5.87 -17.46
N ALA A 799 -8.50 6.81 -16.58
CA ALA A 799 -7.72 7.12 -15.39
C ALA A 799 -8.24 6.31 -14.19
N HIS A 800 -7.33 5.76 -13.37
CA HIS A 800 -7.64 4.96 -12.18
C HIS A 800 -6.97 5.55 -10.92
N ARG A 801 -7.70 5.56 -9.80
CA ARG A 801 -7.17 5.98 -8.49
C ARG A 801 -7.77 5.15 -7.36
N VAL A 802 -7.03 5.01 -6.26
CA VAL A 802 -7.52 4.35 -5.04
C VAL A 802 -8.25 5.36 -4.16
N ALA A 803 -9.41 4.98 -3.61
CA ALA A 803 -10.19 5.81 -2.70
C ALA A 803 -9.66 5.78 -1.25
N PRO A 804 -9.89 6.84 -0.45
CA PRO A 804 -10.55 8.10 -0.83
C PRO A 804 -9.67 8.98 -1.73
N LEU A 805 -10.30 9.85 -2.53
CA LEU A 805 -9.62 10.84 -3.38
C LEU A 805 -9.49 12.18 -2.65
N THR A 806 -8.37 12.89 -2.87
CA THR A 806 -8.29 14.32 -2.57
C THR A 806 -8.96 15.15 -3.67
N ASP A 807 -9.21 16.43 -3.39
CA ASP A 807 -9.62 17.44 -4.37
C ASP A 807 -8.66 17.49 -5.58
N VAL A 808 -7.35 17.44 -5.33
CA VAL A 808 -6.32 17.37 -6.38
C VAL A 808 -6.36 16.05 -7.13
N ASP A 809 -6.56 14.90 -6.45
CA ASP A 809 -6.64 13.59 -7.11
C ASP A 809 -7.81 13.56 -8.12
N ALA A 810 -8.98 14.12 -7.77
CA ALA A 810 -10.14 14.22 -8.66
C ALA A 810 -9.85 15.13 -9.87
N SER A 811 -9.28 16.31 -9.62
CA SER A 811 -8.88 17.26 -10.67
C SER A 811 -7.84 16.68 -11.64
N GLN A 812 -6.84 15.96 -11.12
CA GLN A 812 -5.82 15.30 -11.92
C GLN A 812 -6.37 14.12 -12.73
N MET A 813 -7.31 13.34 -12.19
CA MET A 813 -7.98 12.25 -12.93
C MET A 813 -8.64 12.73 -14.21
N LEU A 814 -9.32 13.89 -14.17
CA LEU A 814 -9.95 14.45 -15.38
C LEU A 814 -8.92 14.86 -16.43
N ARG A 815 -7.78 15.40 -15.99
CA ARG A 815 -6.74 15.96 -16.86
C ARG A 815 -5.79 14.89 -17.41
N SER A 816 -5.67 13.73 -16.75
CA SER A 816 -4.75 12.67 -17.16
C SER A 816 -5.25 11.83 -18.35
N VAL A 817 -6.56 11.86 -18.61
CA VAL A 817 -7.15 11.18 -19.79
C VAL A 817 -6.65 11.88 -21.07
N LYS A 818 -6.16 11.13 -22.05
CA LYS A 818 -5.62 11.69 -23.31
C LYS A 818 -6.66 12.49 -24.07
N ALA A 819 -7.93 12.08 -23.99
CA ALA A 819 -9.06 12.80 -24.58
C ALA A 819 -9.58 13.99 -23.75
N ALA A 820 -9.00 14.28 -22.57
CA ALA A 820 -9.37 15.41 -21.71
C ALA A 820 -9.44 16.78 -22.40
N PRO A 821 -8.64 17.12 -23.44
CA PRO A 821 -8.79 18.38 -24.16
C PRO A 821 -10.22 18.67 -24.65
N ARG A 822 -11.06 17.65 -24.86
CA ARG A 822 -12.48 17.84 -25.21
C ARG A 822 -13.30 18.52 -24.11
N LEU A 823 -12.89 18.39 -22.83
CA LEU A 823 -13.50 19.08 -21.69
C LEU A 823 -13.03 20.52 -21.59
N PHE A 824 -11.78 20.79 -21.97
CA PHE A 824 -11.12 22.11 -21.80
C PHE A 824 -11.08 22.95 -23.07
N GLY A 825 -11.83 22.56 -24.11
CA GLY A 825 -11.88 23.22 -25.40
C GLY A 825 -10.89 22.63 -26.42
N TYR A 826 -11.43 21.94 -27.42
CA TYR A 826 -10.64 21.31 -28.50
C TYR A 826 -11.31 21.52 -29.86
N LYS A 827 -10.55 22.03 -30.83
CA LYS A 827 -11.02 22.27 -32.22
C LYS A 827 -12.36 23.04 -32.30
N GLY A 828 -12.55 24.05 -31.46
CA GLY A 828 -13.76 24.88 -31.43
C GLY A 828 -14.89 24.35 -30.54
N LEU A 829 -14.70 23.21 -29.86
CA LEU A 829 -15.61 22.80 -28.78
C LEU A 829 -15.56 23.83 -27.63
N PRO A 830 -16.71 24.14 -26.99
CA PRO A 830 -16.73 24.98 -25.81
C PRO A 830 -16.02 24.32 -24.62
N VAL A 831 -15.57 25.13 -23.67
CA VAL A 831 -15.04 24.67 -22.38
C VAL A 831 -16.21 24.19 -21.51
N MET A 832 -16.13 22.97 -21.00
CA MET A 832 -17.15 22.38 -20.12
C MET A 832 -16.88 22.78 -18.66
N ASN A 833 -17.94 22.89 -17.86
CA ASN A 833 -17.81 22.97 -16.42
C ASN A 833 -17.50 21.58 -15.86
N VAL A 834 -16.29 21.40 -15.36
CA VAL A 834 -15.79 20.12 -14.84
C VAL A 834 -15.98 19.98 -13.32
N GLU A 835 -16.22 21.07 -12.58
CA GLU A 835 -16.37 21.03 -11.12
C GLU A 835 -17.46 20.05 -10.65
N PRO A 836 -18.64 19.95 -11.30
CA PRO A 836 -19.65 18.97 -10.91
C PRO A 836 -19.23 17.51 -11.13
N ILE A 837 -18.30 17.25 -12.07
CA ILE A 837 -17.75 15.90 -12.29
C ILE A 837 -16.70 15.59 -11.22
N GLU A 838 -15.89 16.58 -10.83
CA GLU A 838 -14.94 16.47 -9.73
C GLU A 838 -15.69 16.16 -8.41
N ASP A 839 -16.79 16.86 -8.10
CA ASP A 839 -17.67 16.55 -6.96
C ASP A 839 -18.29 15.14 -7.06
N LEU A 840 -18.75 14.72 -8.24
CA LEU A 840 -19.25 13.36 -8.46
C LEU A 840 -18.17 12.30 -8.19
N LEU A 841 -16.93 12.52 -8.63
CA LEU A 841 -15.82 11.61 -8.36
C LEU A 841 -15.54 11.48 -6.86
N LEU A 842 -15.54 12.60 -6.14
CA LEU A 842 -15.34 12.62 -4.69
C LEU A 842 -16.46 11.86 -3.96
N ARG A 843 -17.73 12.06 -4.36
CA ARG A 843 -18.88 11.34 -3.79
C ARG A 843 -18.85 9.85 -4.06
N ILE A 844 -18.54 9.46 -5.30
CA ILE A 844 -18.37 8.03 -5.65
C ILE A 844 -17.20 7.43 -4.89
N SER A 845 -16.09 8.17 -4.75
CA SER A 845 -14.92 7.75 -3.96
C SER A 845 -15.27 7.48 -2.50
N GLN A 846 -15.97 8.41 -1.84
CA GLN A 846 -16.42 8.24 -0.46
C GLN A 846 -17.40 7.05 -0.33
N LEU A 847 -18.32 6.88 -1.28
CA LEU A 847 -19.30 5.79 -1.28
C LEU A 847 -18.63 4.41 -1.35
N VAL A 848 -17.69 4.21 -2.27
CA VAL A 848 -16.99 2.91 -2.40
C VAL A 848 -15.99 2.68 -1.28
N ASP A 849 -15.48 3.73 -0.64
CA ASP A 849 -14.65 3.58 0.54
C ASP A 849 -15.46 3.14 1.77
N ASP A 850 -16.63 3.76 2.00
CA ASP A 850 -17.52 3.48 3.14
C ASP A 850 -18.18 2.08 3.06
N PHE A 851 -18.34 1.55 1.85
CA PHE A 851 -19.09 0.31 1.59
C PHE A 851 -18.32 -0.67 0.69
N PRO A 852 -17.46 -1.54 1.26
CA PRO A 852 -16.76 -2.59 0.51
C PRO A 852 -17.69 -3.57 -0.21
N ALA A 853 -18.95 -3.67 0.24
CA ALA A 853 -19.98 -4.48 -0.42
C ALA A 853 -20.30 -4.01 -1.84
N ILE A 854 -19.97 -2.77 -2.22
CA ILE A 854 -20.15 -2.26 -3.58
C ILE A 854 -19.05 -2.84 -4.48
N ALA A 855 -19.40 -3.88 -5.21
CA ALA A 855 -18.48 -4.56 -6.13
C ALA A 855 -18.26 -3.76 -7.42
N ASP A 856 -19.30 -3.08 -7.92
CA ASP A 856 -19.24 -2.23 -9.11
C ASP A 856 -20.33 -1.16 -9.02
N ILE A 857 -19.97 0.10 -9.20
CA ILE A 857 -20.87 1.22 -9.47
C ILE A 857 -20.44 1.86 -10.78
N ALA A 858 -21.37 2.01 -11.72
CA ALA A 858 -21.12 2.62 -13.00
C ALA A 858 -22.11 3.77 -13.23
N VAL A 859 -21.58 4.99 -13.27
CA VAL A 859 -22.30 6.19 -13.69
C VAL A 859 -22.03 6.39 -15.18
N HIS A 860 -22.97 5.93 -16.00
CA HIS A 860 -22.79 5.89 -17.45
C HIS A 860 -24.09 6.23 -18.21
N PRO A 861 -24.13 7.31 -18.99
CA PRO A 861 -23.19 8.43 -18.99
C PRO A 861 -23.51 9.49 -17.91
N VAL A 862 -22.51 10.28 -17.57
CA VAL A 862 -22.67 11.64 -17.01
C VAL A 862 -22.35 12.65 -18.11
N VAL A 863 -23.19 13.66 -18.32
CA VAL A 863 -23.01 14.67 -19.37
C VAL A 863 -22.49 15.96 -18.75
N ALA A 864 -21.28 16.38 -19.11
CA ALA A 864 -20.69 17.66 -18.76
C ALA A 864 -21.16 18.73 -19.74
N THR A 865 -21.75 19.81 -19.24
CA THR A 865 -22.18 20.96 -20.06
C THR A 865 -21.31 22.18 -19.74
N GLN A 866 -21.60 23.35 -20.32
CA GLN A 866 -20.88 24.58 -20.00
C GLN A 866 -21.18 25.12 -18.58
N THR A 867 -22.24 24.65 -17.94
CA THR A 867 -22.72 25.19 -16.65
C THR A 867 -22.91 24.12 -15.59
N GLU A 868 -23.47 22.96 -15.95
CA GLU A 868 -23.85 21.89 -15.02
C GLU A 868 -23.35 20.52 -15.51
N SER A 869 -23.52 19.48 -14.70
CA SER A 869 -23.44 18.09 -15.16
C SER A 869 -24.72 17.33 -14.86
N HIS A 870 -25.04 16.34 -15.70
CA HIS A 870 -26.26 15.55 -15.58
C HIS A 870 -25.94 14.06 -15.59
N VAL A 871 -26.24 13.38 -14.48
CA VAL A 871 -26.12 11.92 -14.39
C VAL A 871 -27.34 11.28 -15.05
N LEU A 872 -27.12 10.52 -16.14
CA LEU A 872 -28.25 9.93 -16.89
C LEU A 872 -28.65 8.55 -16.37
N SER A 873 -27.69 7.76 -15.88
CA SER A 873 -27.94 6.40 -15.39
C SER A 873 -26.84 5.97 -14.44
N ILE A 874 -27.24 5.20 -13.43
CA ILE A 874 -26.34 4.54 -12.47
C ILE A 874 -26.72 3.07 -12.43
N ARG A 875 -25.71 2.20 -12.41
CA ARG A 875 -25.85 0.78 -12.14
C ARG A 875 -24.99 0.42 -10.94
N VAL A 876 -25.55 -0.31 -9.98
CA VAL A 876 -24.83 -0.76 -8.78
C VAL A 876 -24.95 -2.27 -8.64
N VAL A 877 -23.81 -2.91 -8.38
CA VAL A 877 -23.69 -4.34 -8.09
C VAL A 877 -23.08 -4.49 -6.70
N LEU A 878 -23.76 -5.23 -5.84
CA LEU A 878 -23.34 -5.55 -4.48
C LEU A 878 -22.81 -6.98 -4.39
N ARG A 879 -21.99 -7.28 -3.37
CA ARG A 879 -21.49 -8.63 -3.03
C ARG A 879 -21.57 -8.86 -1.52
N SER A 880 -22.12 -10.01 -1.10
CA SER A 880 -22.41 -10.33 0.32
C SER A 880 -21.18 -10.71 1.18
N ALA A 881 -20.02 -10.96 0.56
CA ALA A 881 -18.79 -11.32 1.26
C ALA A 881 -17.60 -10.54 0.69
N VAL A 882 -17.16 -9.50 1.40
CA VAL A 882 -15.94 -8.76 1.10
C VAL A 882 -15.13 -8.63 2.39
N ASP A 883 -14.27 -9.61 2.64
CA ASP A 883 -13.20 -9.44 3.63
C ASP A 883 -12.21 -8.42 3.08
N ARG A 884 -12.37 -7.16 3.50
CA ARG A 884 -11.38 -6.11 3.25
C ARG A 884 -10.15 -6.41 4.10
N ILE A 885 -9.04 -6.73 3.45
CA ILE A 885 -7.75 -7.02 4.11
C ILE A 885 -7.25 -5.76 4.85
N ASP A 886 -7.63 -4.57 4.38
CA ASP A 886 -7.31 -3.26 4.98
C ASP A 886 -8.48 -2.68 5.79
N SER A 887 -9.17 -3.51 6.58
CA SER A 887 -10.15 -2.99 7.54
C SER A 887 -9.44 -2.07 8.55
N ALA A 888 -10.16 -1.19 9.26
CA ALA A 888 -9.61 -0.43 10.38
C ALA A 888 -9.04 -1.32 11.51
N ARG A 889 -9.19 -2.64 11.43
CA ARG A 889 -8.52 -3.60 12.31
C ARG A 889 -7.04 -3.64 11.98
N ARG A 890 -6.25 -3.60 13.03
CA ARG A 890 -4.84 -3.88 12.93
C ARG A 890 -4.65 -5.36 12.61
N ARG A 891 -4.03 -5.69 11.48
CA ARG A 891 -3.77 -7.08 11.09
C ARG A 891 -2.45 -7.18 10.35
N LEU A 892 -1.67 -8.21 10.65
CA LEU A 892 -0.57 -8.62 9.77
C LEU A 892 -1.14 -9.14 8.45
N ALA A 893 -0.50 -8.73 7.35
CA ALA A 893 -0.91 -9.07 6.00
C ALA A 893 -0.72 -10.56 5.66
#